data_AF-A0A2V6RPT7-F1
#
_entry.id   AF-A0A2V6RPT7-F1
#
_cell.length_a   1.000
_cell.length_b   1.000
_cell.length_c   1.000
_cell.angle_alpha   90.00
_cell.angle_beta   90.00
_cell.angle_gamma   90.00
#
_symmetry.space_group_name_H-M   'P 1'
#
loop_
_entity.id
_entity.type
_entity.pdbx_description
1 polymer ?
#
loop_
_entity_poly.entity_id
_entity_poly.type
_entity_poly.pdbx_seq_one_letter_code
_entity_poly.pdbx_strand_id
1 'polypeptide(L)'
;MLELLWLPFLACLVLTGIHVYLGLHVLARGVIFVDLALAQVAALGITAAFLAGHPIQSEAAYWYALAFTACGAALFSLTRMRRAVIPQEAVIGIVYAVSAAITVLAVDRAPQGSEHIKQLLVGSILTVTPAEVVRLAVLYGLIGVLHVLIRRPLLEISFDPEGARARGRAMRGWDFCFYVTFGVVVTSSVRVAGVLLVFSYLIVPAAVAALLAGSVARRLVTGWALGFLVSVLGLWASFAWDLPTGAAVVATFGAMMAGVALVRGGLGLARGVRERGWEALRGVGLVGCCALGLAGLLLAAVPRMDHHWLNCSGGGPSSRRISSSACASSSPPGARSARATASCCGRCASTPASASASGSACPSWLSARWARSGSPAAVERAPRRSLFAREPVQSRRSLPRAVEIDEAIHEVTKRPRSGEALMDNGVTRRAFVIHMGTAAALLGGAVPVPAQTAPAPVPGKEKLIVRSPRPINLETPFGQLGADITPTELFFVRNNYDGPEIDPAQYALKVDGQVDNPLTLRLDDLKRMEQITQTLTFECAGNGRGFYSPKAPGVQWENGAVGTAVWKGVRLADILRLARPRPTASHVVPDGNDTPPTPQAPDFIRSHPIWKAMEPHTMVALEMNGRPVPHLHGGPARLIVPGWIGSASIKWLIQLTLADKEWDGPFMQRSYRSPRAEDPKHTYSLQSLECKSLIMSPLDGAKIAAGAQAIAGYAWAGEGSVTGVDISLDGGKTWTAAALMGPAMRYAWRRWEFPWPAAAGTHVIMARATDSLGRVQPGSKSRDPQGYRWNVIHAVRVDVA
;
A
#
# COMPACT_ATOMS: atom_id res chain seq x y z
N MET A 1 -0.71 7.37 30.59
CA MET A 1 0.60 7.60 29.93
C MET A 1 1.60 6.50 30.26
N LEU A 2 1.93 6.28 31.55
CA LEU A 2 2.86 5.22 31.97
C LEU A 2 2.39 3.82 31.54
N GLU A 3 1.10 3.50 31.66
CA GLU A 3 0.58 2.17 31.27
C GLU A 3 0.74 1.87 29.78
N LEU A 4 0.58 2.87 28.90
CA LEU A 4 0.68 2.69 27.45
C LEU A 4 2.15 2.58 26.99
N LEU A 5 3.06 3.35 27.59
CA LEU A 5 4.46 3.44 27.16
C LEU A 5 5.40 2.47 27.88
N TRP A 6 4.94 1.84 28.96
CA TRP A 6 5.77 0.93 29.77
C TRP A 6 6.26 -0.27 28.97
N LEU A 7 5.40 -0.94 28.19
CA LEU A 7 5.79 -2.10 27.40
C LEU A 7 6.76 -1.75 26.26
N PRO A 8 6.51 -0.72 25.43
CA PRO A 8 7.48 -0.23 24.46
C PRO A 8 8.81 0.17 25.11
N PHE A 9 8.78 0.81 26.27
CA PHE A 9 9.97 1.17 27.02
C PHE A 9 10.79 -0.06 27.44
N LEU A 10 10.14 -1.09 28.01
CA LEU A 10 10.80 -2.34 28.35
C LEU A 10 11.41 -3.02 27.12
N ALA A 11 10.70 -3.04 25.98
CA ALA A 11 11.24 -3.56 24.73
C ALA A 11 12.50 -2.78 24.29
N CYS A 12 12.49 -1.45 24.38
CA CYS A 12 13.65 -0.60 24.10
C CYS A 12 14.84 -0.91 25.01
N LEU A 13 14.61 -1.21 26.30
CA LEU A 13 15.68 -1.62 27.23
C LEU A 13 16.29 -2.97 26.85
N VAL A 14 15.44 -3.95 26.54
CA VAL A 14 15.85 -5.29 26.09
C VAL A 14 16.67 -5.20 24.81
N LEU A 15 16.23 -4.38 23.84
CA LEU A 15 16.99 -4.10 22.61
C LEU A 15 18.33 -3.44 22.94
N THR A 16 18.34 -2.37 23.73
CA THR A 16 19.56 -1.63 24.11
C THR A 16 20.62 -2.55 24.71
N GLY A 17 20.22 -3.48 25.59
CA GLY A 17 21.14 -4.38 26.28
C GLY A 17 22.05 -5.15 25.33
N ILE A 18 21.47 -5.95 24.44
CA ILE A 18 22.24 -6.81 23.53
C ILE A 18 22.79 -6.07 22.30
N HIS A 19 22.05 -5.07 21.77
CA HIS A 19 22.43 -4.41 20.52
C HIS A 19 23.64 -3.50 20.68
N VAL A 20 23.79 -2.81 21.83
CA VAL A 20 25.00 -2.01 22.10
C VAL A 20 26.23 -2.92 22.16
N TYR A 21 26.13 -4.07 22.83
CA TYR A 21 27.23 -5.02 22.93
C TYR A 21 27.63 -5.57 21.56
N LEU A 22 26.67 -6.07 20.79
CA LEU A 22 26.91 -6.56 19.43
C LEU A 22 27.40 -5.45 18.49
N GLY A 23 26.89 -4.24 18.66
CA GLY A 23 27.30 -3.04 17.94
C GLY A 23 28.77 -2.69 18.10
N LEU A 24 29.33 -2.86 19.31
CA LEU A 24 30.76 -2.66 19.54
C LEU A 24 31.60 -3.66 18.74
N HIS A 25 31.17 -4.91 18.63
CA HIS A 25 31.83 -5.92 17.80
C HIS A 25 31.71 -5.61 16.31
N VAL A 26 30.53 -5.17 15.86
CA VAL A 26 30.28 -4.77 14.46
C VAL A 26 31.17 -3.59 14.05
N LEU A 27 31.24 -2.55 14.88
CA LEU A 27 32.09 -1.38 14.65
C LEU A 27 33.58 -1.76 14.62
N ALA A 28 34.03 -2.59 15.57
CA ALA A 28 35.42 -3.03 15.63
C ALA A 28 35.84 -3.85 14.39
N ARG A 29 34.89 -4.55 13.77
CA ARG A 29 35.12 -5.38 12.58
C ARG A 29 34.99 -4.62 11.26
N GLY A 30 34.45 -3.40 11.27
CA GLY A 30 34.17 -2.62 10.06
C GLY A 30 33.14 -3.28 9.15
N VAL A 31 32.07 -3.83 9.73
CA VAL A 31 30.95 -4.51 9.03
C VAL A 31 29.60 -3.90 9.41
N ILE A 32 29.52 -2.58 9.40
CA ILE A 32 28.40 -1.76 9.87
C ILE A 32 27.08 -2.20 9.24
N PHE A 33 27.04 -2.52 7.94
CA PHE A 33 25.81 -2.87 7.23
C PHE A 33 25.42 -4.35 7.30
N VAL A 34 26.14 -5.15 8.09
CA VAL A 34 25.87 -6.60 8.18
C VAL A 34 24.50 -6.89 8.78
N ASP A 35 23.97 -6.00 9.61
CA ASP A 35 22.61 -6.10 10.14
C ASP A 35 21.55 -5.94 9.05
N LEU A 36 21.62 -4.90 8.22
CA LEU A 36 20.70 -4.66 7.11
C LEU A 36 20.72 -5.82 6.13
N ALA A 37 21.92 -6.33 5.81
CA ALA A 37 22.05 -7.46 4.91
C ALA A 37 21.45 -8.74 5.51
N LEU A 38 21.73 -9.08 6.78
CA LEU A 38 21.16 -10.25 7.42
C LEU A 38 19.64 -10.14 7.63
N ALA A 39 19.14 -8.95 7.96
CA ALA A 39 17.71 -8.66 8.03
C ALA A 39 17.03 -8.86 6.67
N GLN A 40 17.68 -8.43 5.58
CA GLN A 40 17.14 -8.60 4.24
C GLN A 40 17.21 -10.06 3.75
N VAL A 41 18.26 -10.79 4.11
CA VAL A 41 18.36 -12.24 3.87
C VAL A 41 17.28 -12.97 4.68
N ALA A 42 17.01 -12.56 5.92
CA ALA A 42 15.91 -13.09 6.72
C ALA A 42 14.55 -12.81 6.07
N ALA A 43 14.32 -11.58 5.55
CA ALA A 43 13.13 -11.20 4.82
C ALA A 43 12.94 -12.02 3.54
N LEU A 44 14.02 -12.34 2.84
CA LEU A 44 14.00 -13.28 1.72
C LEU A 44 13.58 -14.68 2.17
N GLY A 45 14.04 -15.15 3.33
CA GLY A 45 13.60 -16.40 3.94
C GLY A 45 12.11 -16.41 4.28
N ILE A 46 11.58 -15.34 4.89
CA ILE A 46 10.14 -15.16 5.15
C ILE A 46 9.35 -15.19 3.83
N THR A 47 9.87 -14.52 2.79
CA THR A 47 9.26 -14.51 1.46
C THR A 47 9.25 -15.92 0.85
N ALA A 48 10.32 -16.68 1.01
CA ALA A 48 10.38 -18.08 0.59
C ALA A 48 9.36 -18.95 1.34
N ALA A 49 9.18 -18.74 2.65
CA ALA A 49 8.16 -19.43 3.44
C ALA A 49 6.74 -19.09 2.96
N PHE A 50 6.50 -17.82 2.65
CA PHE A 50 5.24 -17.37 2.07
C PHE A 50 4.96 -18.00 0.71
N LEU A 51 5.96 -18.04 -0.18
CA LEU A 51 5.85 -18.73 -1.46
C LEU A 51 5.65 -20.25 -1.30
N ALA A 52 6.13 -20.83 -0.21
CA ALA A 52 5.87 -22.23 0.17
C ALA A 52 4.49 -22.44 0.82
N GLY A 53 3.64 -21.41 0.91
CA GLY A 53 2.28 -21.49 1.45
C GLY A 53 2.16 -21.29 2.96
N HIS A 54 3.24 -20.95 3.66
CA HIS A 54 3.19 -20.65 5.08
C HIS A 54 2.74 -19.21 5.35
N PRO A 55 1.90 -18.96 6.37
CA PRO A 55 1.57 -17.58 6.77
C PRO A 55 2.82 -16.80 7.18
N ILE A 56 2.90 -15.52 6.82
CA ILE A 56 4.07 -14.65 7.04
C ILE A 56 4.43 -14.52 8.53
N GLN A 57 3.44 -14.56 9.42
CA GLN A 57 3.65 -14.46 10.88
C GLN A 57 3.74 -15.83 11.58
N SER A 58 3.78 -16.93 10.83
CA SER A 58 3.86 -18.29 11.39
C SER A 58 5.23 -18.60 12.00
N GLU A 59 5.27 -19.60 12.87
CA GLU A 59 6.53 -20.19 13.35
C GLU A 59 7.37 -20.75 12.19
N ALA A 60 6.73 -21.32 11.16
CA ALA A 60 7.44 -21.79 9.96
C ALA A 60 8.19 -20.64 9.26
N ALA A 61 7.53 -19.50 9.04
CA ALA A 61 8.19 -18.33 8.46
C ALA A 61 9.38 -17.84 9.30
N TYR A 62 9.30 -17.93 10.63
CA TYR A 62 10.41 -17.62 11.53
C TYR A 62 11.60 -18.58 11.34
N TRP A 63 11.36 -19.89 11.25
CA TRP A 63 12.42 -20.87 11.01
C TRP A 63 13.07 -20.74 9.63
N TYR A 64 12.29 -20.41 8.60
CA TYR A 64 12.84 -20.08 7.27
C TYR A 64 13.72 -18.82 7.33
N ALA A 65 13.28 -17.78 8.03
CA ALA A 65 14.06 -16.57 8.23
C ALA A 65 15.42 -16.91 8.88
N LEU A 66 15.40 -17.69 9.97
CA LEU A 66 16.62 -18.12 10.68
C LEU A 66 17.54 -18.99 9.80
N ALA A 67 16.99 -19.91 9.01
CA ALA A 67 17.78 -20.74 8.11
C ALA A 67 18.50 -19.90 7.05
N PHE A 68 17.78 -18.97 6.41
CA PHE A 68 18.38 -18.04 5.45
C PHE A 68 19.41 -17.14 6.12
N THR A 69 19.12 -16.60 7.31
CA THR A 69 20.09 -15.83 8.09
C THR A 69 21.35 -16.64 8.40
N ALA A 70 21.23 -17.92 8.73
CA ALA A 70 22.38 -18.80 8.95
C ALA A 70 23.20 -19.02 7.67
N CYS A 71 22.55 -19.15 6.51
CA CYS A 71 23.23 -19.19 5.21
C CYS A 71 23.97 -17.88 4.92
N GLY A 72 23.35 -16.73 5.18
CA GLY A 72 23.98 -15.41 5.07
C GLY A 72 25.18 -15.26 6.00
N ALA A 73 25.06 -15.73 7.24
CA ALA A 73 26.14 -15.75 8.23
C ALA A 73 27.31 -16.66 7.80
N ALA A 74 27.01 -17.83 7.21
CA ALA A 74 28.00 -18.72 6.62
C ALA A 74 28.76 -18.02 5.48
N LEU A 75 28.02 -17.38 4.57
CA LEU A 75 28.59 -16.63 3.46
C LEU A 75 29.53 -15.53 3.98
N PHE A 76 29.10 -14.69 4.92
CA PHE A 76 29.92 -13.62 5.47
C PHE A 76 31.14 -14.11 6.25
N SER A 77 31.04 -15.26 6.92
CA SER A 77 32.20 -15.90 7.55
C SER A 77 33.21 -16.41 6.53
N LEU A 78 32.74 -17.02 5.43
CA LEU A 78 33.60 -17.59 4.40
C LEU A 78 34.30 -16.52 3.55
N THR A 79 33.63 -15.40 3.27
CA THR A 79 34.16 -14.32 2.43
C THR A 79 35.18 -13.43 3.15
N ARG A 80 35.24 -13.49 4.49
CA ARG A 80 36.18 -12.70 5.29
C ARG A 80 37.61 -13.25 5.19
N MET A 81 38.28 -12.99 4.07
CA MET A 81 39.64 -13.47 3.76
C MET A 81 40.75 -12.45 4.09
N ARG A 82 41.96 -12.97 4.34
CA ARG A 82 43.16 -12.25 4.85
C ARG A 82 43.71 -11.16 3.89
N ARG A 83 43.45 -11.29 2.58
CA ARG A 83 43.82 -10.35 1.51
C ARG A 83 42.70 -10.33 0.47
N ALA A 84 41.50 -9.96 0.90
CA ALA A 84 40.39 -9.85 -0.03
C ALA A 84 40.60 -8.64 -0.95
N VAL A 85 40.63 -8.88 -2.27
CA VAL A 85 40.61 -7.81 -3.28
C VAL A 85 39.33 -6.96 -3.15
N ILE A 86 38.26 -7.58 -2.63
CA ILE A 86 36.96 -6.96 -2.41
C ILE A 86 36.77 -6.76 -0.91
N PRO A 87 36.49 -5.54 -0.42
CA PRO A 87 36.24 -5.31 1.00
C PRO A 87 34.97 -6.04 1.45
N GLN A 88 34.94 -6.51 2.70
CA GLN A 88 33.80 -7.27 3.24
C GLN A 88 32.49 -6.47 3.17
N GLU A 89 32.53 -5.16 3.37
CA GLU A 89 31.37 -4.26 3.22
C GLU A 89 30.78 -4.28 1.80
N ALA A 90 31.61 -4.42 0.76
CA ALA A 90 31.10 -4.53 -0.61
C ALA A 90 30.34 -5.85 -0.80
N VAL A 91 30.82 -6.95 -0.21
CA VAL A 91 30.10 -8.23 -0.24
C VAL A 91 28.76 -8.12 0.51
N ILE A 92 28.76 -7.52 1.70
CA ILE A 92 27.56 -7.25 2.50
C ILE A 92 26.55 -6.43 1.68
N GLY A 93 27.00 -5.34 1.04
CA GLY A 93 26.16 -4.49 0.18
C GLY A 93 25.57 -5.22 -1.03
N ILE A 94 26.35 -6.08 -1.69
CA ILE A 94 25.86 -6.90 -2.81
C ILE A 94 24.79 -7.89 -2.31
N VAL A 95 25.04 -8.58 -1.20
CA VAL A 95 24.09 -9.54 -0.62
C VAL A 95 22.79 -8.84 -0.21
N TYR A 96 22.87 -7.66 0.39
CA TYR A 96 21.72 -6.83 0.69
C TYR A 96 20.92 -6.48 -0.58
N ALA A 97 21.58 -5.93 -1.60
CA ALA A 97 20.93 -5.50 -2.84
C ALA A 97 20.25 -6.66 -3.58
N VAL A 98 20.94 -7.80 -3.71
CA VAL A 98 20.40 -9.00 -4.37
C VAL A 98 19.23 -9.56 -3.57
N SER A 99 19.35 -9.69 -2.25
CA SER A 99 18.27 -10.21 -1.41
C SER A 99 17.04 -9.29 -1.43
N ALA A 100 17.25 -7.97 -1.42
CA ALA A 100 16.19 -6.96 -1.55
C ALA A 100 15.50 -7.08 -2.90
N ALA A 101 16.25 -7.14 -4.00
CA ALA A 101 15.69 -7.26 -5.35
C ALA A 101 14.86 -8.55 -5.51
N ILE A 102 15.37 -9.69 -5.05
CA ILE A 102 14.63 -10.97 -5.11
C ILE A 102 13.37 -10.90 -4.25
N THR A 103 13.48 -10.34 -3.04
CA THR A 103 12.32 -10.13 -2.14
C THR A 103 11.25 -9.29 -2.85
N VAL A 104 11.61 -8.14 -3.42
CA VAL A 104 10.68 -7.27 -4.14
C VAL A 104 10.03 -8.00 -5.32
N LEU A 105 10.81 -8.70 -6.14
CA LEU A 105 10.29 -9.44 -7.30
C LEU A 105 9.31 -10.56 -6.89
N ALA A 106 9.57 -11.24 -5.77
CA ALA A 106 8.69 -12.26 -5.23
C ALA A 106 7.41 -11.64 -4.62
N VAL A 107 7.56 -10.51 -3.93
CA VAL A 107 6.50 -9.82 -3.20
C VAL A 107 5.57 -9.03 -4.13
N ASP A 108 6.06 -8.51 -5.27
CA ASP A 108 5.26 -7.81 -6.29
C ASP A 108 4.20 -8.72 -6.94
N ARG A 109 4.41 -10.03 -6.89
CA ARG A 109 3.41 -11.03 -7.31
C ARG A 109 2.35 -11.31 -6.26
N ALA A 110 2.49 -10.78 -5.05
CA ALA A 110 1.57 -10.99 -3.94
C ALA A 110 0.63 -9.79 -3.75
N PRO A 111 -0.69 -10.00 -3.59
CA PRO A 111 -1.68 -8.92 -3.41
C PRO A 111 -1.45 -7.99 -2.20
N GLN A 112 -0.59 -8.38 -1.24
CA GLN A 112 -0.30 -7.68 0.02
C GLN A 112 1.14 -7.14 0.10
N GLY A 113 1.88 -7.14 -1.01
CA GLY A 113 3.32 -6.97 -0.95
C GLY A 113 3.84 -5.64 -0.40
N SER A 114 3.11 -4.55 -0.64
CA SER A 114 3.49 -3.22 -0.16
C SER A 114 3.40 -3.07 1.36
N GLU A 115 2.43 -3.73 2.00
CA GLU A 115 2.26 -3.66 3.46
C GLU A 115 3.35 -4.48 4.17
N HIS A 116 3.77 -5.61 3.58
CA HIS A 116 4.88 -6.42 4.10
C HIS A 116 6.21 -5.64 4.13
N ILE A 117 6.52 -4.93 3.05
CA ILE A 117 7.72 -4.08 2.96
C ILE A 117 7.66 -2.97 4.02
N LYS A 118 6.49 -2.36 4.20
CA LYS A 118 6.29 -1.28 5.19
C LYS A 118 6.48 -1.78 6.64
N GLN A 119 5.93 -2.96 6.97
CA GLN A 119 6.06 -3.55 8.31
C GLN A 119 7.52 -3.91 8.63
N LEU A 120 8.28 -4.46 7.67
CA LEU A 120 9.71 -4.76 7.87
C LEU A 120 10.54 -3.49 8.11
N LEU A 121 10.25 -2.41 7.38
CA LEU A 121 11.01 -1.15 7.48
C LEU A 121 10.77 -0.41 8.80
N VAL A 122 9.50 -0.27 9.21
CA VAL A 122 9.10 0.63 10.30
C VAL A 122 8.88 -0.12 11.63
N GLY A 123 8.47 -1.39 11.59
CA GLY A 123 8.07 -2.15 12.78
C GLY A 123 6.86 -1.56 13.50
N SER A 124 6.50 -2.12 14.67
CA SER A 124 5.43 -1.59 15.52
C SER A 124 5.76 -1.78 16.99
N ILE A 125 6.80 -1.08 17.47
CA ILE A 125 7.25 -1.19 18.87
C ILE A 125 6.17 -0.75 19.88
N LEU A 126 5.22 0.09 19.46
CA LEU A 126 4.11 0.55 20.30
C LEU A 126 3.15 -0.60 20.66
N THR A 127 2.99 -1.59 19.78
CA THR A 127 2.03 -2.70 19.97
C THR A 127 2.66 -3.94 20.57
N VAL A 128 3.86 -3.83 21.14
CA VAL A 128 4.58 -4.98 21.70
C VAL A 128 3.82 -5.56 22.89
N THR A 129 3.64 -6.87 22.89
CA THR A 129 2.95 -7.59 23.96
C THR A 129 3.92 -7.98 25.08
N PRO A 130 3.45 -8.18 26.33
CA PRO A 130 4.30 -8.67 27.42
C PRO A 130 5.00 -10.00 27.07
N ALA A 131 4.29 -10.90 26.37
CA ALA A 131 4.83 -12.19 25.96
C ALA A 131 5.96 -12.07 24.94
N GLU A 132 5.93 -11.06 24.06
CA GLU A 132 7.02 -10.78 23.12
C GLU A 132 8.24 -10.20 23.84
N VAL A 133 8.03 -9.24 24.75
CA VAL A 133 9.11 -8.66 25.57
C VAL A 133 9.83 -9.75 26.37
N VAL A 134 9.09 -10.64 27.04
CA VAL A 134 9.66 -11.75 27.80
C VAL A 134 10.40 -12.72 26.90
N ARG A 135 9.84 -13.11 25.75
CA ARG A 135 10.51 -14.00 24.79
C ARG A 135 11.82 -13.40 24.28
N LEU A 136 11.83 -12.12 23.93
CA LEU A 136 13.05 -11.42 23.51
C LEU A 136 14.07 -11.33 24.66
N ALA A 137 13.63 -10.98 25.87
CA ALA A 137 14.52 -10.88 27.04
C ALA A 137 15.19 -12.23 27.35
N VAL A 138 14.43 -13.33 27.31
CA VAL A 138 14.97 -14.69 27.52
C VAL A 138 15.95 -15.05 26.40
N LEU A 139 15.56 -14.88 25.14
CA LEU A 139 16.42 -15.19 23.99
C LEU A 139 17.74 -14.39 24.04
N TYR A 140 17.66 -13.08 24.26
CA TYR A 140 18.84 -12.21 24.32
C TYR A 140 19.67 -12.47 25.58
N GLY A 141 19.04 -12.84 26.69
CA GLY A 141 19.74 -13.31 27.89
C GLY A 141 20.56 -14.56 27.62
N LEU A 142 19.97 -15.57 26.96
CA LEU A 142 20.66 -16.81 26.58
C LEU A 142 21.83 -16.54 25.62
N ILE A 143 21.62 -15.70 24.60
CA ILE A 143 22.68 -15.30 23.67
C ILE A 143 23.77 -14.48 24.39
N GLY A 144 23.39 -13.59 25.30
CA GLY A 144 24.31 -12.82 26.13
C GLY A 144 25.17 -13.72 27.01
N VAL A 145 24.58 -14.71 27.69
CA VAL A 145 25.30 -15.71 28.49
C VAL A 145 26.26 -16.51 27.61
N LEU A 146 25.81 -16.98 26.45
CA LEU A 146 26.66 -17.66 25.48
C LEU A 146 27.87 -16.79 25.12
N HIS A 147 27.64 -15.51 24.77
CA HIS A 147 28.70 -14.56 24.42
C HIS A 147 29.66 -14.27 25.57
N VAL A 148 29.18 -14.29 26.82
CA VAL A 148 30.04 -14.19 28.00
C VAL A 148 30.93 -15.43 28.14
N LEU A 149 30.40 -16.64 27.91
CA LEU A 149 31.18 -17.88 27.94
C LEU A 149 32.27 -17.89 26.86
N ILE A 150 31.96 -17.38 25.66
CA ILE A 150 32.89 -17.28 24.53
C ILE A 150 33.55 -15.89 24.39
N ARG A 151 33.56 -15.07 25.45
CA ARG A 151 34.00 -13.67 25.36
C ARG A 151 35.45 -13.51 24.94
N ARG A 152 36.34 -14.38 25.42
CA ARG A 152 37.79 -14.32 25.13
C ARG A 152 38.06 -14.43 23.63
N PRO A 153 37.62 -15.51 22.93
CA PRO A 153 37.78 -15.58 21.49
C PRO A 153 37.09 -14.42 20.75
N LEU A 154 35.87 -14.04 21.14
CA LEU A 154 35.11 -12.99 20.43
C LEU A 154 35.75 -11.60 20.51
N LEU A 155 36.25 -11.21 21.69
CA LEU A 155 36.93 -9.94 21.87
C LEU A 155 38.23 -9.89 21.08
N GLU A 156 39.01 -10.97 21.10
CA GLU A 156 40.26 -11.05 20.34
C GLU A 156 39.99 -10.94 18.82
N ILE A 157 39.07 -11.70 18.24
CA ILE A 157 38.83 -11.63 16.78
C ILE A 157 38.26 -10.28 16.31
N SER A 158 37.69 -9.50 17.22
CA SER A 158 37.04 -8.22 16.89
C SER A 158 37.96 -7.03 17.12
N PHE A 159 38.71 -7.00 18.22
CA PHE A 159 39.56 -5.88 18.62
C PHE A 159 41.06 -6.14 18.44
N ASP A 160 41.49 -7.40 18.35
CA ASP A 160 42.89 -7.84 18.14
C ASP A 160 42.97 -9.00 17.12
N PRO A 161 42.56 -8.78 15.85
CA PRO A 161 42.50 -9.85 14.85
C PRO A 161 43.88 -10.40 14.47
N GLU A 162 44.97 -9.68 14.72
CA GLU A 162 46.33 -10.16 14.50
C GLU A 162 46.80 -11.09 15.62
N GLY A 163 46.62 -10.70 16.89
CA GLY A 163 46.95 -11.54 18.03
C GLY A 163 46.11 -12.82 18.11
N ALA A 164 44.84 -12.77 17.70
CA ALA A 164 43.99 -13.97 17.60
C ALA A 164 44.58 -15.02 16.64
N ARG A 165 45.18 -14.59 15.54
CA ARG A 165 45.81 -15.47 14.55
C ARG A 165 47.15 -16.00 15.02
N ALA A 166 47.96 -15.17 15.69
CA ALA A 166 49.22 -15.60 16.29
C ALA A 166 49.01 -16.73 17.31
N ARG A 167 47.87 -16.72 18.01
CA ARG A 167 47.44 -17.78 18.94
C ARG A 167 46.75 -18.99 18.27
N GLY A 168 46.75 -19.08 16.93
CA GLY A 168 46.20 -20.22 16.19
C GLY A 168 44.68 -20.38 16.25
N ARG A 169 43.92 -19.32 16.61
CA ARG A 169 42.46 -19.44 16.73
C ARG A 169 41.80 -19.68 15.37
N ALA A 170 40.79 -20.54 15.34
CA ALA A 170 39.97 -20.80 14.17
C ALA A 170 39.07 -19.59 13.81
N MET A 171 39.63 -18.61 13.10
CA MET A 171 38.97 -17.34 12.76
C MET A 171 37.58 -17.52 12.16
N ARG A 172 37.44 -18.39 11.14
CA ARG A 172 36.17 -18.67 10.45
C ARG A 172 35.10 -19.26 11.37
N GLY A 173 35.48 -20.15 12.28
CA GLY A 173 34.53 -20.76 13.22
C GLY A 173 33.94 -19.73 14.17
N TRP A 174 34.78 -18.86 14.74
CA TRP A 174 34.33 -17.80 15.64
C TRP A 174 33.60 -16.67 14.92
N ASP A 175 33.95 -16.36 13.67
CA ASP A 175 33.19 -15.42 12.84
C ASP A 175 31.81 -15.96 12.47
N PHE A 176 31.72 -17.24 12.13
CA PHE A 176 30.43 -17.91 11.91
C PHE A 176 29.57 -17.89 13.17
N CYS A 177 30.16 -18.26 14.32
CA CYS A 177 29.47 -18.22 15.61
C CYS A 177 28.94 -16.82 15.93
N PHE A 178 29.75 -15.78 15.70
CA PHE A 178 29.31 -14.40 15.85
C PHE A 178 28.18 -14.06 14.88
N TYR A 179 28.34 -14.26 13.56
CA TYR A 179 27.32 -13.85 12.59
C TYR A 179 26.01 -14.61 12.74
N VAL A 180 26.04 -15.89 13.14
CA VAL A 180 24.82 -16.66 13.42
C VAL A 180 24.11 -16.10 14.64
N THR A 181 24.80 -15.94 15.76
CA THR A 181 24.17 -15.41 16.99
C THR A 181 23.71 -13.96 16.82
N PHE A 182 24.51 -13.15 16.12
CA PHE A 182 24.14 -11.80 15.71
C PHE A 182 22.91 -11.78 14.79
N GLY A 183 22.87 -12.66 13.80
CA GLY A 183 21.74 -12.81 12.89
C GLY A 183 20.46 -13.23 13.60
N VAL A 184 20.54 -14.17 14.56
CA VAL A 184 19.37 -14.55 15.40
C VAL A 184 18.83 -13.34 16.16
N VAL A 185 19.71 -12.52 16.75
CA VAL A 185 19.31 -11.29 17.44
C VAL A 185 18.64 -10.34 16.43
N VAL A 186 19.33 -9.97 15.35
CA VAL A 186 18.83 -9.02 14.35
C VAL A 186 17.48 -9.47 13.77
N THR A 187 17.36 -10.71 13.31
CA THR A 187 16.12 -11.25 12.74
C THR A 187 14.96 -11.20 13.74
N SER A 188 15.22 -11.52 15.00
CA SER A 188 14.19 -11.48 16.05
C SER A 188 13.82 -10.04 16.44
N SER A 189 14.79 -9.12 16.46
CA SER A 189 14.57 -7.70 16.76
C SER A 189 13.77 -7.00 15.67
N VAL A 190 14.13 -7.23 14.40
CA VAL A 190 13.52 -6.56 13.24
C VAL A 190 12.04 -6.86 13.14
N ARG A 191 11.63 -8.10 13.49
CA ARG A 191 10.22 -8.49 13.53
C ARG A 191 9.38 -7.62 14.47
N VAL A 192 9.95 -7.14 15.57
CA VAL A 192 9.24 -6.35 16.59
C VAL A 192 9.43 -4.85 16.36
N ALA A 193 10.68 -4.42 16.22
CA ALA A 193 11.08 -3.02 16.21
C ALA A 193 11.22 -2.41 14.81
N GLY A 194 11.33 -3.24 13.76
CA GLY A 194 11.64 -2.78 12.40
C GLY A 194 13.14 -2.55 12.17
N VAL A 195 13.55 -2.58 10.90
CA VAL A 195 14.97 -2.49 10.51
C VAL A 195 15.62 -1.17 10.96
N LEU A 196 14.94 -0.03 10.77
CA LEU A 196 15.51 1.29 11.07
C LEU A 196 15.83 1.48 12.56
N LEU A 197 14.93 1.00 13.42
CA LEU A 197 15.08 1.13 14.87
C LEU A 197 16.18 0.21 15.37
N VAL A 198 16.22 -1.04 14.88
CA VAL A 198 17.25 -2.02 15.23
C VAL A 198 18.64 -1.54 14.82
N PHE A 199 18.80 -1.04 13.59
CA PHE A 199 20.06 -0.46 13.12
C PHE A 199 20.53 0.68 14.04
N SER A 200 19.60 1.55 14.44
CA SER A 200 19.92 2.70 15.31
C SER A 200 20.40 2.28 16.70
N TYR A 201 19.73 1.30 17.33
CA TYR A 201 20.17 0.75 18.62
C TYR A 201 21.51 0.02 18.55
N LEU A 202 21.83 -0.55 17.40
CA LEU A 202 23.05 -1.32 17.19
C LEU A 202 24.25 -0.40 16.95
N ILE A 203 24.12 0.60 16.08
CA ILE A 203 25.25 1.40 15.61
C ILE A 203 25.42 2.69 16.40
N VAL A 204 24.36 3.48 16.58
CA VAL A 204 24.46 4.85 17.12
C VAL A 204 25.05 4.91 18.54
N PRO A 205 24.49 4.21 19.55
CA PRO A 205 25.04 4.29 20.91
C PRO A 205 26.44 3.69 21.00
N ALA A 206 26.74 2.64 20.23
CA ALA A 206 28.08 2.05 20.18
C ALA A 206 29.11 2.99 19.55
N ALA A 207 28.74 3.72 18.49
CA ALA A 207 29.60 4.69 17.81
C ALA A 207 29.85 5.91 18.71
N VAL A 208 28.80 6.47 19.33
CA VAL A 208 28.94 7.58 20.28
C VAL A 208 29.81 7.15 21.47
N ALA A 209 29.59 5.96 22.01
CA ALA A 209 30.42 5.44 23.09
C ALA A 209 31.89 5.24 22.68
N ALA A 210 32.15 4.78 21.45
CA ALA A 210 33.51 4.65 20.92
C ALA A 210 34.23 6.00 20.78
N LEU A 211 33.50 7.09 20.52
CA LEU A 211 34.05 8.45 20.54
C LEU A 211 34.37 8.93 21.96
N LEU A 212 33.53 8.57 22.95
CA LEU A 212 33.62 9.11 24.30
C LEU A 212 34.53 8.30 25.24
N ALA A 213 34.73 7.01 25.00
CA ALA A 213 35.44 6.12 25.91
C ALA A 213 36.53 5.27 25.22
N GLY A 214 37.66 5.11 25.89
CA GLY A 214 38.80 4.32 25.40
C GLY A 214 38.68 2.81 25.63
N SER A 215 38.09 2.36 26.74
CA SER A 215 38.00 0.93 27.08
C SER A 215 36.66 0.31 26.67
N VAL A 216 36.68 -0.97 26.30
CA VAL A 216 35.46 -1.70 25.88
C VAL A 216 34.38 -1.69 26.97
N ALA A 217 34.75 -1.88 28.24
CA ALA A 217 33.80 -1.85 29.35
C ALA A 217 33.14 -0.47 29.53
N ARG A 218 33.92 0.63 29.44
CA ARG A 218 33.37 1.99 29.51
C ARG A 218 32.49 2.28 28.29
N ARG A 219 32.89 1.84 27.10
CA ARG A 219 32.07 1.96 25.89
C ARG A 219 30.71 1.27 26.05
N LEU A 220 30.69 0.08 26.64
CA LEU A 220 29.45 -0.66 26.86
C LEU A 220 28.51 0.06 27.84
N VAL A 221 29.03 0.50 28.99
CA VAL A 221 28.25 1.24 30.00
C VAL A 221 27.74 2.57 29.44
N THR A 222 28.60 3.33 28.75
CA THR A 222 28.20 4.58 28.08
C THR A 222 27.12 4.31 27.03
N GLY A 223 27.27 3.27 26.20
CA GLY A 223 26.29 2.92 25.18
C GLY A 223 24.93 2.54 25.77
N TRP A 224 24.91 1.76 26.86
CA TRP A 224 23.66 1.44 27.57
C TRP A 224 22.99 2.67 28.19
N ALA A 225 23.76 3.55 28.83
CA ALA A 225 23.23 4.78 29.41
C ALA A 225 22.62 5.71 28.33
N LEU A 226 23.30 5.84 27.19
CA LEU A 226 22.79 6.62 26.05
C LEU A 226 21.56 5.99 25.42
N GLY A 227 21.55 4.66 25.23
CA GLY A 227 20.38 3.94 24.71
C GLY A 227 19.17 4.07 25.63
N PHE A 228 19.35 3.98 26.95
CA PHE A 228 18.31 4.25 27.94
C PHE A 228 17.77 5.68 27.81
N LEU A 229 18.66 6.68 27.83
CA LEU A 229 18.28 8.10 27.77
C LEU A 229 17.52 8.44 26.49
N VAL A 230 18.02 8.00 25.33
CA VAL A 230 17.36 8.23 24.04
C VAL A 230 16.01 7.51 23.96
N SER A 231 15.89 6.32 24.54
CA SER A 231 14.61 5.60 24.58
C SER A 231 13.56 6.39 25.37
N VAL A 232 13.92 6.94 26.53
CA VAL A 232 13.03 7.79 27.33
C VAL A 232 12.63 9.05 26.55
N LEU A 233 13.62 9.77 26.00
CA LEU A 233 13.38 11.02 25.26
C LEU A 233 12.57 10.79 23.98
N GLY A 234 12.86 9.73 23.23
CA GLY A 234 12.19 9.40 21.99
C GLY A 234 10.75 8.93 22.20
N LEU A 235 10.49 8.13 23.25
CA LEU A 235 9.13 7.74 23.63
C LEU A 235 8.32 8.94 24.15
N TRP A 236 8.95 9.80 24.94
CA TRP A 236 8.33 11.05 25.38
C TRP A 236 7.99 11.97 24.20
N ALA A 237 8.92 12.15 23.25
CA ALA A 237 8.71 12.94 22.03
C ALA A 237 7.61 12.35 21.15
N SER A 238 7.58 11.02 21.00
CA SER A 238 6.51 10.31 20.29
C SER A 238 5.14 10.60 20.90
N PHE A 239 5.03 10.57 22.23
CA PHE A 239 3.78 10.86 22.93
C PHE A 239 3.41 12.35 22.89
N ALA A 240 4.37 13.24 23.15
CA ALA A 240 4.13 14.68 23.26
C ALA A 240 3.73 15.32 21.93
N TRP A 241 4.22 14.77 20.81
CA TRP A 241 3.99 15.31 19.46
C TRP A 241 3.21 14.37 18.54
N ASP A 242 2.64 13.28 19.07
CA ASP A 242 1.88 12.28 18.31
C ASP A 242 2.65 11.74 17.08
N LEU A 243 3.95 11.45 17.27
CA LEU A 243 4.85 10.97 16.22
C LEU A 243 4.94 9.44 16.21
N PRO A 244 5.19 8.81 15.05
CA PRO A 244 5.48 7.37 14.98
C PRO A 244 6.66 6.99 15.87
N THR A 245 6.42 6.09 16.83
CA THR A 245 7.35 5.85 17.94
C THR A 245 8.74 5.40 17.51
N GLY A 246 8.83 4.44 16.58
CA GLY A 246 10.12 3.99 16.07
C GLY A 246 10.89 5.12 15.39
N ALA A 247 10.23 5.92 14.55
CA ALA A 247 10.86 7.05 13.86
C ALA A 247 11.30 8.16 14.84
N ALA A 248 10.50 8.45 15.87
CA ALA A 248 10.85 9.43 16.90
C ALA A 248 12.10 9.02 17.69
N VAL A 249 12.22 7.74 18.06
CA VAL A 249 13.41 7.21 18.75
C VAL A 249 14.64 7.27 17.82
N VAL A 250 14.51 6.88 16.55
CA VAL A 250 15.60 6.97 15.55
C VAL A 250 16.05 8.43 15.35
N ALA A 251 15.12 9.37 15.22
CA ALA A 251 15.43 10.79 15.08
C ALA A 251 16.16 11.33 16.32
N THR A 252 15.76 10.88 17.51
CA THR A 252 16.41 11.25 18.78
C THR A 252 17.84 10.69 18.87
N PHE A 253 18.08 9.46 18.39
CA PHE A 253 19.43 8.91 18.23
C PHE A 253 20.30 9.77 17.30
N GLY A 254 19.75 10.17 16.14
CA GLY A 254 20.43 11.05 15.18
C GLY A 254 20.77 12.41 15.79
N ALA A 255 19.82 13.04 16.48
CA ALA A 255 20.01 14.31 17.17
C ALA A 255 21.10 14.23 18.25
N MET A 256 21.11 13.16 19.05
CA MET A 256 22.14 12.91 20.06
C MET A 256 23.53 12.79 19.42
N MET A 257 23.67 11.99 18.36
CA MET A 257 24.94 11.82 17.66
C MET A 257 25.45 13.14 17.07
N ALA A 258 24.57 13.91 16.43
CA ALA A 258 24.88 15.23 15.91
C ALA A 258 25.33 16.18 17.02
N GLY A 259 24.63 16.21 18.15
CA GLY A 259 25.00 17.00 19.33
C GLY A 259 26.40 16.67 19.84
N VAL A 260 26.72 15.37 19.99
CA VAL A 260 28.07 14.95 20.43
C VAL A 260 29.14 15.33 19.40
N ALA A 261 28.86 15.17 18.10
CA ALA A 261 29.79 15.57 17.04
C ALA A 261 30.05 17.08 17.05
N LEU A 262 29.01 17.91 17.23
CA LEU A 262 29.13 19.36 17.32
C LEU A 262 29.94 19.80 18.54
N VAL A 263 29.66 19.23 19.72
CA VAL A 263 30.42 19.55 20.95
C VAL A 263 31.90 19.18 20.78
N ARG A 264 32.21 18.00 20.25
CA ARG A 264 33.60 17.58 20.03
C ARG A 264 34.29 18.42 18.95
N GLY A 265 33.60 18.71 17.85
CA GLY A 265 34.09 19.56 16.78
C GLY A 265 34.38 20.97 17.29
N GLY A 266 33.47 21.54 18.08
CA GLY A 266 33.63 22.85 18.71
C GLY A 266 34.80 22.90 19.70
N LEU A 267 34.94 21.89 20.56
CA LEU A 267 36.09 21.78 21.48
C LEU A 267 37.42 21.61 20.72
N GLY A 268 37.40 20.81 19.64
CA GLY A 268 38.56 20.63 18.76
C GLY A 268 38.94 21.91 18.03
N LEU A 269 37.95 22.68 17.56
CA LEU A 269 38.15 23.97 16.93
C LEU A 269 38.67 25.00 17.94
N ALA A 270 38.11 25.05 19.16
CA ALA A 270 38.56 25.95 20.21
C ALA A 270 40.04 25.69 20.60
N ARG A 271 40.43 24.41 20.70
CA ARG A 271 41.84 24.04 20.89
C ARG A 271 42.69 24.40 19.67
N GLY A 272 42.21 24.11 18.47
CA GLY A 272 42.91 24.43 17.23
C GLY A 272 43.12 25.93 17.02
N VAL A 273 42.15 26.77 17.40
CA VAL A 273 42.26 28.24 17.38
C VAL A 273 43.24 28.72 18.45
N ARG A 274 43.26 28.07 19.63
CA ARG A 274 44.24 28.37 20.68
C ARG A 274 45.68 28.02 20.29
N GLU A 275 45.87 26.98 19.48
CA GLU A 275 47.21 26.49 19.06
C GLU A 275 47.70 27.09 17.73
N ARG A 276 46.80 27.32 16.77
CA ARG A 276 47.13 27.72 15.38
C ARG A 276 46.45 29.02 14.93
N GLY A 277 45.79 29.73 15.85
CA GLY A 277 45.10 30.99 15.54
C GLY A 277 44.00 30.84 14.49
N TRP A 278 43.82 31.88 13.67
CA TRP A 278 42.77 31.96 12.65
C TRP A 278 42.94 30.95 11.51
N GLU A 279 44.11 30.34 11.34
CA GLU A 279 44.32 29.31 10.31
C GLU A 279 43.51 28.04 10.58
N ALA A 280 43.19 27.74 11.85
CA ALA A 280 42.32 26.62 12.21
C ALA A 280 40.87 26.80 11.71
N LEU A 281 40.46 28.04 11.41
CA LEU A 281 39.12 28.36 10.89
C LEU A 281 39.02 28.22 9.36
N ARG A 282 40.14 28.17 8.62
CA ARG A 282 40.12 28.08 7.14
C ARG A 282 39.36 26.84 6.65
N GLY A 283 39.55 25.69 7.29
CA GLY A 283 38.84 24.45 6.92
C GLY A 283 37.34 24.51 7.19
N VAL A 284 36.93 25.14 8.30
CA VAL A 284 35.51 25.33 8.65
C VAL A 284 34.85 26.36 7.72
N GLY A 285 35.57 27.44 7.42
CA GLY A 285 35.13 28.46 6.47
C GLY A 285 34.93 27.90 5.06
N LEU A 286 35.84 27.06 4.57
CA LEU A 286 35.73 26.42 3.26
C LEU A 286 34.50 25.50 3.17
N VAL A 287 34.29 24.64 4.18
CA VAL A 287 33.12 23.76 4.24
C VAL A 287 31.81 24.55 4.35
N GLY A 288 31.80 25.62 5.16
CA GLY A 288 30.67 26.53 5.28
C GLY A 288 30.35 27.24 3.95
N CYS A 289 31.36 27.75 3.26
CA CYS A 289 31.20 28.38 1.94
C CYS A 289 30.73 27.39 0.88
N CYS A 290 31.25 26.16 0.86
CA CYS A 290 30.78 25.12 -0.04
C CYS A 290 29.32 24.73 0.23
N ALA A 291 28.93 24.60 1.51
CA ALA A 291 27.55 24.28 1.88
C ALA A 291 26.58 25.42 1.50
N LEU A 292 26.96 26.67 1.76
CA LEU A 292 26.19 27.85 1.34
C LEU A 292 26.11 27.98 -0.18
N GLY A 293 27.21 27.73 -0.89
CA GLY A 293 27.26 27.72 -2.35
C GLY A 293 26.38 26.64 -2.96
N LEU A 294 26.38 25.43 -2.38
CA LEU A 294 25.53 24.32 -2.79
C LEU A 294 24.05 24.61 -2.51
N ALA A 295 23.74 25.19 -1.34
CA ALA A 295 22.40 25.63 -0.99
C ALA A 295 21.91 26.74 -1.94
N GLY A 296 22.77 27.70 -2.29
CA GLY A 296 22.47 28.74 -3.28
C GLY A 296 22.25 28.18 -4.69
N LEU A 297 23.07 27.21 -5.12
CA LEU A 297 22.88 26.48 -6.38
C LEU A 297 21.55 25.70 -6.41
N LEU A 298 21.18 25.06 -5.30
CA LEU A 298 19.90 24.37 -5.13
C LEU A 298 18.71 25.34 -5.21
N LEU A 299 18.81 26.50 -4.55
CA LEU A 299 17.83 27.59 -4.63
C LEU A 299 17.68 28.13 -6.05
N ALA A 300 18.77 28.27 -6.80
CA ALA A 300 18.76 28.72 -8.19
C ALA A 300 18.22 27.66 -9.17
N ALA A 301 18.55 26.39 -8.96
CA ALA A 301 18.12 25.29 -9.81
C ALA A 301 16.64 24.92 -9.60
N VAL A 302 16.10 25.11 -8.40
CA VAL A 302 14.71 24.76 -8.06
C VAL A 302 14.02 25.89 -7.27
N PRO A 303 13.68 27.02 -7.91
CA PRO A 303 13.19 28.22 -7.23
C PRO A 303 11.79 28.10 -6.59
N ARG A 304 11.11 26.96 -6.75
CA ARG A 304 9.76 26.69 -6.18
C ARG A 304 9.76 25.66 -5.04
N MET A 305 10.92 25.32 -4.47
CA MET A 305 10.94 24.53 -3.23
C MET A 305 10.48 25.40 -2.05
N ASP A 306 9.43 24.96 -1.35
CA ASP A 306 8.97 25.59 -0.11
C ASP A 306 10.04 25.39 0.97
N HIS A 307 10.88 26.41 1.15
CA HIS A 307 11.97 26.40 2.12
C HIS A 307 11.50 27.00 3.44
N HIS A 308 10.99 26.16 4.33
CA HIS A 308 10.48 26.55 5.66
C HIS A 308 11.46 27.36 6.52
N TRP A 309 12.78 27.25 6.29
CA TRP A 309 13.82 27.96 7.04
C TRP A 309 14.01 29.43 6.64
N LEU A 310 13.63 29.83 5.41
CA LEU A 310 13.62 31.23 4.98
C LEU A 310 12.42 32.01 5.56
N ASN A 311 11.34 31.32 5.93
CA ASN A 311 10.18 31.94 6.56
C ASN A 311 10.42 32.28 8.05
N CYS A 312 11.50 31.77 8.67
CA CYS A 312 11.82 32.04 10.07
C CYS A 312 12.58 33.35 10.30
N SER A 313 13.11 34.01 9.26
CA SER A 313 13.94 35.22 9.39
C SER A 313 13.31 36.51 8.85
N GLY A 314 12.06 36.48 8.40
CA GLY A 314 11.34 37.67 7.92
C GLY A 314 10.45 38.30 8.99
N GLY A 315 11.01 39.19 9.82
CA GLY A 315 10.22 40.07 10.69
C GLY A 315 9.68 41.29 9.92
N GLY A 316 8.35 41.46 9.88
CA GLY A 316 7.67 42.70 9.46
C GLY A 316 6.43 42.49 8.57
N PRO A 317 5.35 43.29 8.70
CA PRO A 317 4.00 42.75 8.85
C PRO A 317 3.12 42.84 7.59
N SER A 318 2.35 41.79 7.29
CA SER A 318 1.00 41.97 6.72
C SER A 318 0.11 40.72 6.87
N SER A 319 -0.99 40.93 7.61
CA SER A 319 -2.29 40.26 7.53
C SER A 319 -2.36 38.76 7.19
N ARG A 320 -2.52 37.93 8.22
CA ARG A 320 -3.63 36.97 8.28
C ARG A 320 -3.97 36.66 9.72
N ARG A 321 -5.18 37.06 10.10
CA ARG A 321 -5.85 36.74 11.36
C ARG A 321 -6.02 35.21 11.42
N ILE A 322 -5.22 34.53 12.22
CA ILE A 322 -5.53 33.22 12.78
C ILE A 322 -5.90 33.51 14.23
N SER A 323 -7.20 33.44 14.55
CA SER A 323 -7.64 33.36 15.93
C SER A 323 -7.28 31.98 16.45
N SER A 324 -6.25 31.93 17.28
CA SER A 324 -6.03 30.85 18.22
C SER A 324 -7.10 30.88 19.30
N SER A 325 -7.63 29.71 19.67
CA SER A 325 -7.83 29.36 21.08
C SER A 325 -7.99 27.85 21.20
N ALA A 326 -6.84 27.20 21.40
CA ALA A 326 -6.81 26.07 22.30
C ALA A 326 -6.84 26.64 23.73
N CYS A 327 -7.73 26.14 24.57
CA CYS A 327 -7.57 26.18 26.01
C CYS A 327 -7.99 24.84 26.59
N ALA A 328 -7.03 24.18 27.20
CA ALA A 328 -7.25 23.07 28.11
C ALA A 328 -8.03 23.56 29.35
N SER A 329 -8.91 22.72 29.88
CA SER A 329 -9.01 22.53 31.33
C SER A 329 -9.90 21.34 31.66
N SER A 330 -9.39 20.48 32.53
CA SER A 330 -10.16 19.52 33.32
C SER A 330 -10.35 20.11 34.73
N SER A 331 -11.60 20.21 35.20
CA SER A 331 -12.13 19.64 36.47
C SER A 331 -13.37 20.40 37.01
N PRO A 332 -14.31 19.73 37.72
CA PRO A 332 -15.63 20.26 38.15
C PRO A 332 -15.71 20.53 39.69
N PRO A 333 -16.89 20.71 40.34
CA PRO A 333 -18.11 21.48 40.03
C PRO A 333 -18.48 22.52 41.12
N GLY A 334 -19.40 23.47 40.86
CA GLY A 334 -20.12 24.16 41.95
C GLY A 334 -20.74 25.54 41.67
N ALA A 335 -22.08 25.58 41.73
CA ALA A 335 -22.95 26.63 42.28
C ALA A 335 -23.12 28.04 41.63
N ARG A 336 -24.36 28.22 41.11
CA ARG A 336 -25.36 29.28 41.36
C ARG A 336 -25.12 30.77 40.99
N SER A 337 -26.18 31.30 40.35
CA SER A 337 -26.70 32.69 40.36
C SER A 337 -25.95 33.70 39.46
N ALA A 338 -26.51 34.77 38.91
CA ALA A 338 -27.87 35.27 38.70
C ALA A 338 -27.76 36.50 37.75
N ARG A 339 -28.72 36.61 36.81
CA ARG A 339 -29.49 37.81 36.40
C ARG A 339 -28.79 39.15 35.99
N ALA A 340 -29.40 39.74 34.94
CA ALA A 340 -29.62 41.18 34.66
C ALA A 340 -28.42 41.97 34.05
N THR A 341 -28.54 42.99 33.18
CA THR A 341 -29.59 43.66 32.38
C THR A 341 -28.89 44.75 31.54
N ALA A 342 -29.51 45.17 30.42
CA ALA A 342 -29.46 46.51 29.80
C ALA A 342 -28.14 46.97 29.13
N SER A 343 -28.08 47.91 28.17
CA SER A 343 -28.94 48.48 27.14
C SER A 343 -28.11 49.63 26.52
N CYS A 344 -28.16 49.87 25.20
CA CYS A 344 -28.08 51.19 24.53
C CYS A 344 -28.03 50.95 23.01
N CYS A 345 -29.12 51.19 22.26
CA CYS A 345 -29.60 52.46 21.70
C CYS A 345 -28.77 52.98 20.50
N GLY A 346 -29.43 52.99 19.33
CA GLY A 346 -28.99 53.67 18.11
C GLY A 346 -29.97 53.38 16.98
N ARG A 347 -30.94 54.28 16.80
CA ARG A 347 -32.19 54.15 16.02
C ARG A 347 -32.05 54.90 14.69
N CYS A 348 -32.66 54.38 13.61
CA CYS A 348 -33.34 55.06 12.48
C CYS A 348 -33.67 53.96 11.44
N ALA A 349 -34.91 53.43 11.37
CA ALA A 349 -36.05 53.92 10.58
C ALA A 349 -35.65 54.19 9.11
N SER A 350 -36.16 53.52 8.07
CA SER A 350 -37.57 53.30 7.73
C SER A 350 -37.80 52.13 6.74
N THR A 351 -38.83 51.34 7.02
CA THR A 351 -39.61 50.44 6.13
C THR A 351 -40.47 51.22 5.09
N PRO A 352 -41.37 50.62 4.26
CA PRO A 352 -41.58 49.22 3.82
C PRO A 352 -41.90 49.10 2.29
N ALA A 353 -42.34 47.88 1.89
CA ALA A 353 -43.36 47.57 0.87
C ALA A 353 -42.84 47.06 -0.49
N SER A 354 -43.50 46.17 -1.22
CA SER A 354 -44.40 45.01 -1.01
C SER A 354 -44.83 44.57 -2.41
N ALA A 355 -45.09 43.27 -2.61
CA ALA A 355 -45.95 42.69 -3.68
C ALA A 355 -45.40 42.74 -5.13
N SER A 356 -45.74 41.87 -6.08
CA SER A 356 -46.40 40.56 -6.18
C SER A 356 -46.51 40.21 -7.67
N ALA A 357 -46.65 38.91 -7.98
CA ALA A 357 -47.36 38.32 -9.14
C ALA A 357 -46.69 38.37 -10.53
N SER A 358 -46.47 37.18 -11.14
CA SER A 358 -47.21 36.60 -12.29
C SER A 358 -46.80 37.20 -13.64
N GLY A 359 -46.58 36.50 -14.75
CA GLY A 359 -46.82 35.12 -15.16
C GLY A 359 -46.66 35.09 -16.69
N SER A 360 -46.60 33.87 -17.23
CA SER A 360 -46.92 33.47 -18.62
C SER A 360 -46.16 34.07 -19.82
N ALA A 361 -45.64 33.15 -20.64
CA ALA A 361 -45.97 32.98 -22.07
C ALA A 361 -44.75 32.88 -23.02
N CYS A 362 -44.52 31.65 -23.50
CA CYS A 362 -44.04 31.37 -24.85
C CYS A 362 -45.11 31.83 -25.87
N PRO A 363 -44.81 32.13 -27.15
CA PRO A 363 -44.39 31.08 -28.09
C PRO A 363 -43.45 31.49 -29.25
N SER A 364 -42.91 30.43 -29.90
CA SER A 364 -42.41 30.24 -31.29
C SER A 364 -42.41 31.39 -32.29
N TRP A 365 -41.46 31.42 -33.25
CA TRP A 365 -41.71 31.40 -34.71
C TRP A 365 -40.39 31.29 -35.53
N LEU A 366 -40.39 30.32 -36.46
CA LEU A 366 -39.78 30.19 -37.80
C LEU A 366 -38.37 30.69 -38.20
N SER A 367 -37.56 29.71 -38.63
CA SER A 367 -36.86 29.55 -39.93
C SER A 367 -36.52 30.73 -40.85
N ALA A 368 -35.28 30.72 -41.38
CA ALA A 368 -35.02 30.94 -42.82
C ALA A 368 -33.65 30.36 -43.25
N ARG A 369 -33.67 29.60 -44.34
CA ARG A 369 -32.53 29.13 -45.16
C ARG A 369 -32.26 30.12 -46.30
N TRP A 370 -31.01 30.28 -46.74
CA TRP A 370 -30.57 30.51 -48.14
C TRP A 370 -29.08 30.05 -48.22
N ALA A 371 -28.72 28.92 -48.85
CA ALA A 371 -28.48 28.63 -50.28
C ALA A 371 -27.23 29.33 -50.89
N ARG A 372 -26.10 28.60 -50.95
CA ARG A 372 -25.34 28.10 -52.14
C ARG A 372 -24.71 29.14 -53.10
N SER A 373 -23.39 29.01 -53.31
CA SER A 373 -22.71 28.64 -54.58
C SER A 373 -21.31 29.28 -54.72
N GLY A 374 -20.37 28.59 -55.38
CA GLY A 374 -19.15 29.18 -55.95
C GLY A 374 -17.82 28.52 -55.56
N SER A 375 -17.31 27.66 -56.45
CA SER A 375 -15.90 27.26 -56.63
C SER A 375 -15.65 27.34 -58.16
N PRO A 376 -14.42 27.36 -58.76
CA PRO A 376 -13.09 27.12 -58.20
C PRO A 376 -11.94 28.04 -58.74
N ALA A 377 -10.71 27.73 -58.32
CA ALA A 377 -9.39 28.12 -58.87
C ALA A 377 -8.93 29.57 -58.55
N ALA A 378 -7.67 29.88 -58.22
CA ALA A 378 -6.39 29.24 -58.52
C ALA A 378 -5.25 29.79 -57.61
N VAL A 379 -4.06 29.21 -57.81
CA VAL A 379 -2.71 29.78 -57.61
C VAL A 379 -1.94 29.44 -56.31
N GLU A 380 -1.01 28.49 -56.53
CA GLU A 380 0.38 28.37 -56.07
C GLU A 380 0.73 28.08 -54.59
N ARG A 381 1.02 26.79 -54.37
CA ARG A 381 2.02 26.32 -53.40
C ARG A 381 3.35 26.07 -54.13
N ALA A 382 4.44 26.64 -53.62
CA ALA A 382 5.81 26.27 -53.94
C ALA A 382 6.35 25.19 -52.97
N PRO A 383 7.35 24.38 -53.36
CA PRO A 383 7.38 22.97 -53.01
C PRO A 383 8.46 22.57 -51.98
N ARG A 384 8.20 21.48 -51.24
CA ARG A 384 9.22 20.59 -50.70
C ARG A 384 8.83 19.14 -51.05
N ARG A 385 9.53 18.54 -52.01
CA ARG A 385 9.65 17.09 -52.23
C ARG A 385 11.11 16.76 -51.92
N SER A 386 11.44 15.96 -50.90
CA SER A 386 11.42 14.49 -50.87
C SER A 386 12.11 13.87 -52.08
N LEU A 387 13.15 13.09 -51.84
CA LEU A 387 13.39 11.75 -52.39
C LEU A 387 14.80 11.33 -52.01
N PHE A 388 14.97 10.16 -51.42
CA PHE A 388 15.81 9.13 -52.01
C PHE A 388 15.46 7.76 -51.40
N ALA A 389 15.11 6.86 -52.29
CA ALA A 389 14.93 5.43 -52.06
C ALA A 389 15.93 4.67 -52.97
N ARG A 390 16.60 3.68 -52.35
CA ARG A 390 17.05 2.33 -52.79
C ARG A 390 17.80 2.04 -54.13
N GLU A 391 18.93 1.34 -53.93
CA GLU A 391 19.52 0.14 -54.62
C GLU A 391 20.18 0.28 -56.01
N PRO A 392 21.12 -0.61 -56.48
CA PRO A 392 21.50 -1.98 -56.02
C PRO A 392 23.04 -2.34 -56.04
N VAL A 393 23.30 -3.63 -55.78
CA VAL A 393 24.54 -4.45 -55.69
C VAL A 393 25.54 -4.38 -56.87
N GLN A 394 26.87 -4.43 -56.61
CA GLN A 394 27.84 -5.23 -57.38
C GLN A 394 29.26 -5.41 -56.77
N SER A 395 29.61 -6.68 -56.52
CA SER A 395 30.88 -7.43 -56.73
C SER A 395 32.29 -6.92 -56.39
N ARG A 396 32.99 -7.78 -55.62
CA ARG A 396 34.35 -8.36 -55.79
C ARG A 396 35.64 -7.50 -55.69
N ARG A 397 36.59 -8.10 -54.94
CA ARG A 397 38.07 -8.16 -55.07
C ARG A 397 38.97 -7.29 -54.15
N SER A 398 39.56 -8.00 -53.17
CA SER A 398 40.99 -8.11 -52.79
C SER A 398 41.88 -6.88 -52.50
N LEU A 399 42.29 -6.77 -51.22
CA LEU A 399 43.66 -6.69 -50.61
C LEU A 399 44.73 -5.75 -51.21
N PRO A 400 45.60 -5.10 -50.39
CA PRO A 400 46.65 -5.81 -49.64
C PRO A 400 47.03 -5.29 -48.23
N ARG A 401 47.84 -6.14 -47.55
CA ARG A 401 48.56 -6.00 -46.27
C ARG A 401 49.91 -5.27 -46.42
N ALA A 402 50.47 -4.87 -45.26
CA ALA A 402 51.90 -4.82 -44.84
C ALA A 402 52.32 -3.42 -44.32
N VAL A 403 53.26 -3.16 -43.40
CA VAL A 403 53.98 -3.79 -42.26
C VAL A 403 55.02 -2.72 -41.81
N GLU A 404 55.39 -2.70 -40.52
CA GLU A 404 56.61 -2.11 -39.89
C GLU A 404 56.88 -0.58 -39.86
N ILE A 405 57.29 -0.07 -38.69
CA ILE A 405 58.72 0.12 -38.32
C ILE A 405 58.84 0.27 -36.78
N ASP A 406 59.80 -0.49 -36.24
CA ASP A 406 60.40 -0.45 -34.88
C ASP A 406 61.33 0.76 -34.69
N GLU A 407 61.44 1.26 -33.45
CA GLU A 407 62.70 1.46 -32.69
C GLU A 407 62.51 2.46 -31.53
N ALA A 408 62.65 1.96 -30.30
CA ALA A 408 63.41 2.63 -29.23
C ALA A 408 63.56 1.73 -27.97
N ILE A 409 64.77 1.17 -27.85
CA ILE A 409 65.59 1.07 -26.62
C ILE A 409 65.51 -0.25 -25.80
N HIS A 410 66.49 -1.10 -26.11
CA HIS A 410 67.17 -2.12 -25.29
C HIS A 410 67.90 -1.43 -24.09
N GLU A 411 67.76 -1.92 -22.85
CA GLU A 411 68.63 -2.93 -22.18
C GLU A 411 69.56 -2.28 -21.13
N VAL A 412 69.29 -2.50 -19.83
CA VAL A 412 70.33 -2.77 -18.82
C VAL A 412 69.76 -3.74 -17.77
N THR A 413 70.38 -4.90 -17.73
CA THR A 413 70.15 -6.04 -16.83
C THR A 413 70.86 -5.86 -15.49
N LYS A 414 70.28 -6.42 -14.40
CA LYS A 414 71.01 -7.13 -13.33
C LYS A 414 70.07 -7.93 -12.43
N ARG A 415 70.22 -9.26 -12.44
CA ARG A 415 69.72 -10.20 -11.43
C ARG A 415 70.59 -10.16 -10.17
N PRO A 416 70.13 -10.77 -9.06
CA PRO A 416 70.78 -12.02 -8.66
C PRO A 416 69.81 -13.21 -8.52
N ARG A 417 70.36 -14.41 -8.74
CA ARG A 417 69.75 -15.74 -8.56
C ARG A 417 70.08 -16.29 -7.16
N SER A 418 69.08 -16.88 -6.50
CA SER A 418 69.09 -18.17 -5.78
C SER A 418 67.74 -18.29 -5.04
N GLY A 419 66.98 -19.37 -4.98
CA GLY A 419 67.04 -20.73 -5.53
C GLY A 419 65.59 -21.27 -5.52
N GLU A 420 65.36 -22.33 -6.28
CA GLU A 420 64.06 -22.85 -6.71
C GLU A 420 63.23 -23.58 -5.64
N ALA A 421 61.96 -23.78 -6.04
CA ALA A 421 61.08 -24.91 -5.77
C ALA A 421 60.08 -24.79 -4.60
N LEU A 422 58.85 -24.37 -4.93
CA LEU A 422 57.66 -25.12 -4.50
C LEU A 422 56.50 -24.94 -5.49
N MET A 423 55.86 -26.07 -5.75
CA MET A 423 55.09 -26.41 -6.92
C MET A 423 53.79 -25.62 -7.11
N ASP A 424 53.49 -25.43 -8.38
CA ASP A 424 52.22 -25.08 -8.98
C ASP A 424 51.02 -25.80 -8.35
N ASN A 425 50.04 -25.02 -7.91
CA ASN A 425 48.63 -25.43 -7.78
C ASN A 425 47.76 -24.19 -7.97
N GLY A 426 47.94 -23.53 -9.12
CA GLY A 426 47.06 -22.46 -9.57
C GLY A 426 45.73 -23.02 -10.07
N VAL A 427 44.68 -22.96 -9.26
CA VAL A 427 43.30 -23.15 -9.74
C VAL A 427 43.01 -22.05 -10.76
N THR A 428 43.00 -22.41 -12.04
CA THR A 428 42.78 -21.48 -13.16
C THR A 428 41.38 -20.86 -13.10
N ARG A 429 41.20 -19.65 -13.68
CA ARG A 429 39.92 -18.91 -13.76
C ARG A 429 38.72 -19.76 -14.20
N ARG A 430 38.94 -20.84 -14.96
CA ARG A 430 37.91 -21.77 -15.42
C ARG A 430 37.38 -22.68 -14.30
N ALA A 431 38.24 -23.11 -13.38
CA ALA A 431 37.86 -23.94 -12.24
C ALA A 431 37.11 -23.14 -11.15
N PHE A 432 37.38 -21.84 -11.01
CA PHE A 432 36.61 -20.96 -10.12
C PHE A 432 35.14 -20.79 -10.57
N VAL A 433 34.90 -20.70 -11.89
CA VAL A 433 33.54 -20.59 -12.46
C VAL A 433 32.79 -21.92 -12.38
N ILE A 434 33.48 -23.06 -12.53
CA ILE A 434 32.88 -24.40 -12.42
C ILE A 434 32.51 -24.73 -10.95
N HIS A 435 33.27 -24.26 -9.96
CA HIS A 435 32.93 -24.46 -8.54
C HIS A 435 31.78 -23.57 -8.01
N MET A 436 31.55 -22.40 -8.60
CA MET A 436 30.32 -21.61 -8.35
C MET A 436 29.10 -22.22 -9.05
N GLY A 437 29.26 -22.83 -10.23
CA GLY A 437 28.19 -23.50 -10.95
C GLY A 437 27.71 -24.80 -10.28
N THR A 438 28.58 -25.51 -9.57
CA THR A 438 28.24 -26.78 -8.90
C THR A 438 27.53 -26.60 -7.55
N ALA A 439 27.74 -25.48 -6.85
CA ALA A 439 26.93 -25.12 -5.67
C ALA A 439 25.48 -24.71 -6.04
N ALA A 440 25.28 -24.15 -7.23
CA ALA A 440 23.95 -23.84 -7.77
C ALA A 440 23.22 -25.09 -8.32
N ALA A 441 23.96 -26.08 -8.82
CA ALA A 441 23.38 -27.31 -9.37
C ALA A 441 22.88 -28.30 -8.31
N LEU A 442 23.45 -28.30 -7.09
CA LEU A 442 22.99 -29.16 -5.98
C LEU A 442 21.74 -28.62 -5.25
N LEU A 443 21.35 -27.36 -5.50
CA LEU A 443 20.05 -26.79 -5.07
C LEU A 443 19.04 -26.69 -6.21
N GLY A 444 19.45 -27.04 -7.44
CA GLY A 444 18.64 -26.98 -8.66
C GLY A 444 17.94 -28.30 -9.01
N GLY A 445 17.91 -29.27 -8.10
CA GLY A 445 16.92 -30.34 -8.19
C GLY A 445 15.57 -29.65 -8.24
N ALA A 446 14.88 -29.78 -9.37
CA ALA A 446 13.53 -29.27 -9.55
C ALA A 446 12.70 -29.87 -8.41
N VAL A 447 12.59 -29.14 -7.30
CA VAL A 447 11.54 -29.35 -6.32
C VAL A 447 10.30 -29.24 -7.18
N PRO A 448 9.50 -30.32 -7.31
CA PRO A 448 8.23 -30.21 -7.97
C PRO A 448 7.55 -29.05 -7.27
N VAL A 449 7.38 -27.92 -7.95
CA VAL A 449 6.56 -26.82 -7.44
C VAL A 449 5.24 -27.53 -7.16
N PRO A 450 4.86 -27.75 -5.89
CA PRO A 450 3.57 -28.34 -5.62
C PRO A 450 2.62 -27.39 -6.33
N ALA A 451 1.81 -27.90 -7.26
CA ALA A 451 0.78 -27.10 -7.90
C ALA A 451 0.14 -26.29 -6.78
N GLN A 452 0.22 -24.95 -6.88
CA GLN A 452 -0.25 -24.04 -5.82
C GLN A 452 -1.55 -24.62 -5.31
N THR A 453 -1.53 -25.11 -4.07
CA THR A 453 -2.73 -25.67 -3.48
C THR A 453 -3.72 -24.53 -3.52
N ALA A 454 -4.76 -24.68 -4.34
CA ALA A 454 -5.78 -23.66 -4.48
C ALA A 454 -6.17 -23.25 -3.06
N PRO A 455 -6.30 -21.93 -2.77
CA PRO A 455 -6.68 -21.47 -1.45
C PRO A 455 -7.86 -22.30 -0.95
N ALA A 456 -7.77 -22.80 0.28
CA ALA A 456 -8.79 -23.69 0.81
C ALA A 456 -10.18 -23.09 0.57
N PRO A 457 -11.15 -23.87 0.05
CA PRO A 457 -12.49 -23.38 -0.19
C PRO A 457 -13.07 -22.77 1.09
N VAL A 458 -13.73 -21.61 0.97
CA VAL A 458 -14.45 -21.03 2.10
C VAL A 458 -15.75 -21.83 2.29
N PRO A 459 -16.05 -22.32 3.51
CA PRO A 459 -17.25 -23.11 3.77
C PRO A 459 -18.54 -22.40 3.31
N GLY A 460 -19.39 -23.13 2.60
CA GLY A 460 -20.63 -22.63 1.98
C GLY A 460 -20.43 -21.77 0.73
N LYS A 461 -19.18 -21.62 0.26
CA LYS A 461 -18.73 -20.77 -0.85
C LYS A 461 -17.74 -21.48 -1.77
N GLU A 462 -17.78 -22.80 -1.82
CA GLU A 462 -16.76 -23.65 -2.45
C GLU A 462 -16.68 -23.48 -3.97
N LYS A 463 -17.77 -23.02 -4.59
CA LYS A 463 -17.86 -22.78 -6.04
C LYS A 463 -17.28 -21.44 -6.48
N LEU A 464 -16.85 -20.59 -5.55
CA LEU A 464 -16.33 -19.25 -5.86
C LEU A 464 -14.83 -19.25 -6.13
N ILE A 465 -14.38 -18.32 -6.96
CA ILE A 465 -12.97 -18.05 -7.21
C ILE A 465 -12.42 -17.27 -6.01
N VAL A 466 -11.45 -17.84 -5.29
CA VAL A 466 -10.78 -17.13 -4.20
C VAL A 466 -9.80 -16.10 -4.78
N ARG A 467 -10.15 -14.81 -4.69
CA ARG A 467 -9.28 -13.70 -5.11
C ARG A 467 -8.34 -13.22 -3.99
N SER A 468 -8.78 -13.36 -2.74
CA SER A 468 -7.95 -13.17 -1.54
C SER A 468 -8.50 -14.03 -0.40
N PRO A 469 -7.66 -14.77 0.33
CA PRO A 469 -8.10 -15.59 1.47
C PRO A 469 -8.28 -14.77 2.75
N ARG A 470 -7.55 -13.64 2.91
CA ARG A 470 -7.67 -12.74 4.05
C ARG A 470 -7.28 -11.31 3.66
N PRO A 471 -8.16 -10.31 3.79
CA PRO A 471 -9.59 -10.48 4.05
C PRO A 471 -10.24 -11.33 2.94
N ILE A 472 -11.32 -12.04 3.27
CA ILE A 472 -11.98 -12.96 2.34
C ILE A 472 -12.59 -12.18 1.17
N ASN A 473 -12.08 -12.42 -0.04
CA ASN A 473 -12.64 -11.87 -1.27
C ASN A 473 -12.84 -12.99 -2.29
N LEU A 474 -14.08 -13.21 -2.68
CA LEU A 474 -14.53 -14.32 -3.50
C LEU A 474 -15.30 -13.79 -4.70
N GLU A 475 -14.97 -14.28 -5.89
CA GLU A 475 -15.60 -13.88 -7.14
C GLU A 475 -16.49 -15.00 -7.69
N THR A 476 -17.68 -14.65 -8.20
CA THR A 476 -18.54 -15.60 -8.91
C THR A 476 -17.90 -15.99 -10.24
N PRO A 477 -17.72 -17.29 -10.55
CA PRO A 477 -17.27 -17.68 -11.87
C PRO A 477 -18.21 -17.12 -12.94
N PHE A 478 -17.66 -16.46 -13.96
CA PHE A 478 -18.46 -15.71 -14.94
C PHE A 478 -19.55 -16.57 -15.61
N GLY A 479 -19.23 -17.81 -15.99
CA GLY A 479 -20.20 -18.75 -16.56
C GLY A 479 -21.31 -19.21 -15.60
N GLN A 480 -21.24 -18.87 -14.32
CA GLN A 480 -22.26 -19.19 -13.31
C GLN A 480 -23.12 -17.96 -12.91
N LEU A 481 -22.92 -16.79 -13.54
CA LEU A 481 -23.75 -15.58 -13.30
C LEU A 481 -25.12 -15.60 -14.02
N GLY A 482 -25.48 -16.68 -14.71
CA GLY A 482 -26.59 -16.71 -15.66
C GLY A 482 -28.02 -16.64 -15.10
N ALA A 483 -28.22 -16.69 -13.78
CA ALA A 483 -29.55 -16.70 -13.16
C ALA A 483 -30.06 -15.29 -12.84
N ASP A 484 -31.35 -14.99 -13.04
CA ASP A 484 -31.93 -13.66 -12.77
C ASP A 484 -31.76 -13.22 -11.30
N ILE A 485 -31.82 -14.18 -10.38
CA ILE A 485 -31.44 -14.02 -8.98
C ILE A 485 -30.24 -14.92 -8.74
N THR A 486 -29.11 -14.32 -8.35
CA THR A 486 -27.88 -15.04 -8.05
C THR A 486 -28.06 -15.85 -6.76
N PRO A 487 -27.84 -17.18 -6.79
CA PRO A 487 -27.91 -18.00 -5.60
C PRO A 487 -26.96 -17.49 -4.51
N THR A 488 -27.38 -17.58 -3.25
CA THR A 488 -26.67 -16.97 -2.13
C THR A 488 -25.25 -17.52 -1.97
N GLU A 489 -25.04 -18.81 -2.27
CA GLU A 489 -23.74 -19.50 -2.30
C GLU A 489 -22.85 -19.01 -3.45
N LEU A 490 -23.43 -18.61 -4.58
CA LEU A 490 -22.71 -18.05 -5.73
C LEU A 490 -22.54 -16.53 -5.68
N PHE A 491 -23.18 -15.83 -4.74
CA PHE A 491 -23.04 -14.38 -4.63
C PHE A 491 -21.63 -13.99 -4.16
N PHE A 492 -20.96 -13.09 -4.89
CA PHE A 492 -19.59 -12.67 -4.60
C PHE A 492 -19.42 -12.08 -3.18
N VAL A 493 -18.21 -12.16 -2.63
CA VAL A 493 -17.87 -11.62 -1.30
C VAL A 493 -16.71 -10.64 -1.44
N ARG A 494 -16.87 -9.43 -0.90
CA ARG A 494 -15.79 -8.42 -0.84
C ARG A 494 -15.67 -7.90 0.58
N ASN A 495 -14.50 -8.12 1.19
CA ASN A 495 -14.18 -7.67 2.54
C ASN A 495 -12.96 -6.73 2.52
N ASN A 496 -13.09 -5.55 3.13
CA ASN A 496 -11.96 -4.68 3.44
C ASN A 496 -11.21 -5.22 4.65
N TYR A 497 -11.98 -5.58 5.67
CA TYR A 497 -11.58 -6.37 6.82
C TYR A 497 -12.59 -7.49 7.02
N ASP A 498 -12.20 -8.55 7.71
CA ASP A 498 -13.12 -9.60 8.10
C ASP A 498 -13.84 -9.16 9.38
N GLY A 499 -15.15 -9.38 9.45
CA GLY A 499 -15.93 -9.17 10.67
C GLY A 499 -16.13 -10.49 11.41
N PRO A 500 -16.20 -10.48 12.75
CA PRO A 500 -16.61 -11.65 13.50
C PRO A 500 -18.12 -11.90 13.33
N GLU A 501 -18.55 -13.13 13.54
CA GLU A 501 -19.97 -13.45 13.60
C GLU A 501 -20.61 -12.77 14.82
N ILE A 502 -21.78 -12.16 14.63
CA ILE A 502 -22.52 -11.47 15.69
C ILE A 502 -23.66 -12.39 16.11
N ASP A 503 -23.73 -12.71 17.39
CA ASP A 503 -24.88 -13.39 17.99
C ASP A 503 -26.15 -12.53 17.77
N PRO A 504 -27.16 -13.02 17.02
CA PRO A 504 -28.41 -12.29 16.79
C PRO A 504 -29.11 -11.82 18.07
N ALA A 505 -28.94 -12.54 19.20
CA ALA A 505 -29.52 -12.16 20.48
C ALA A 505 -28.81 -10.95 21.12
N GLN A 506 -27.52 -10.76 20.83
CA GLN A 506 -26.70 -9.66 21.34
C GLN A 506 -26.64 -8.45 20.39
N TYR A 507 -27.13 -8.61 19.15
CA TYR A 507 -27.12 -7.55 18.16
C TYR A 507 -27.89 -6.31 18.61
N ALA A 508 -27.26 -5.15 18.42
CA ALA A 508 -27.87 -3.84 18.57
C ALA A 508 -27.32 -2.86 17.53
N LEU A 509 -28.22 -2.09 16.91
CA LEU A 509 -27.91 -0.98 16.02
C LEU A 509 -28.03 0.33 16.80
N LYS A 510 -26.92 1.08 16.90
CA LYS A 510 -26.91 2.42 17.50
C LYS A 510 -27.14 3.49 16.46
N VAL A 511 -27.94 4.50 16.79
CA VAL A 511 -28.15 5.70 15.96
C VAL A 511 -27.86 6.93 16.81
N ASP A 512 -26.86 7.72 16.43
CA ASP A 512 -26.35 8.84 17.22
C ASP A 512 -25.84 10.02 16.36
N GLY A 513 -25.13 10.96 16.98
CA GLY A 513 -24.61 12.16 16.33
C GLY A 513 -25.61 13.32 16.30
N GLN A 514 -25.86 13.89 15.11
CA GLN A 514 -26.75 15.03 14.86
C GLN A 514 -28.24 14.62 14.89
N VAL A 515 -28.68 14.06 16.01
CA VAL A 515 -30.05 13.60 16.26
C VAL A 515 -30.59 14.16 17.57
N ASP A 516 -31.90 14.36 17.65
CA ASP A 516 -32.58 14.77 18.89
C ASP A 516 -33.07 13.59 19.72
N ASN A 517 -33.15 12.39 19.12
CA ASN A 517 -33.55 11.16 19.78
C ASN A 517 -32.57 10.02 19.45
N PRO A 518 -31.43 9.89 20.14
CA PRO A 518 -30.52 8.76 19.95
C PRO A 518 -31.21 7.42 20.17
N LEU A 519 -30.94 6.43 19.33
CA LEU A 519 -31.59 5.12 19.37
C LEU A 519 -30.60 3.99 19.63
N THR A 520 -31.07 2.93 20.27
CA THR A 520 -30.43 1.62 20.27
C THR A 520 -31.50 0.59 19.95
N LEU A 521 -31.45 0.01 18.76
CA LEU A 521 -32.45 -0.92 18.23
C LEU A 521 -31.89 -2.33 18.24
N ARG A 522 -32.53 -3.27 18.96
CA ARG A 522 -32.18 -4.69 18.89
C ARG A 522 -32.69 -5.29 17.59
N LEU A 523 -32.21 -6.49 17.26
CA LEU A 523 -32.64 -7.19 16.05
C LEU A 523 -34.17 -7.38 16.00
N ASP A 524 -34.80 -7.70 17.14
CA ASP A 524 -36.25 -7.88 17.21
C ASP A 524 -37.03 -6.57 17.11
N ASP A 525 -36.43 -5.42 17.47
CA ASP A 525 -37.03 -4.11 17.21
C ASP A 525 -37.09 -3.87 15.69
N LEU A 526 -35.98 -4.14 14.98
CA LEU A 526 -35.92 -4.01 13.52
C LEU A 526 -36.92 -4.93 12.82
N LYS A 527 -37.10 -6.19 13.28
CA LYS A 527 -38.08 -7.12 12.71
C LYS A 527 -39.53 -6.66 12.88
N ARG A 528 -39.84 -5.91 13.95
CA ARG A 528 -41.18 -5.37 14.22
C ARG A 528 -41.52 -4.12 13.40
N MET A 529 -40.51 -3.44 12.85
CA MET A 529 -40.72 -2.29 11.97
C MET A 529 -41.28 -2.74 10.61
N GLU A 530 -41.87 -1.81 9.87
CA GLU A 530 -42.36 -2.09 8.51
C GLU A 530 -41.21 -2.56 7.60
N GLN A 531 -41.40 -3.72 7.00
CA GLN A 531 -40.41 -4.33 6.11
C GLN A 531 -40.73 -4.00 4.65
N ILE A 532 -39.69 -3.69 3.88
CA ILE A 532 -39.75 -3.62 2.42
C ILE A 532 -38.94 -4.77 1.82
N THR A 533 -39.34 -5.20 0.61
CA THR A 533 -38.62 -6.21 -0.17
C THR A 533 -38.27 -5.64 -1.54
N GLN A 534 -37.02 -5.79 -1.96
CA GLN A 534 -36.53 -5.26 -3.24
C GLN A 534 -35.50 -6.20 -3.88
N THR A 535 -35.60 -6.37 -5.20
CA THR A 535 -34.56 -7.03 -6.00
C THR A 535 -33.51 -5.99 -6.39
N LEU A 536 -32.24 -6.29 -6.13
CA LEU A 536 -31.13 -5.36 -6.33
C LEU A 536 -29.92 -6.05 -6.94
N THR A 537 -29.31 -5.42 -7.95
CA THR A 537 -27.96 -5.76 -8.41
C THR A 537 -26.92 -5.02 -7.60
N PHE A 538 -25.97 -5.78 -7.08
CA PHE A 538 -24.87 -5.32 -6.27
C PHE A 538 -23.58 -5.49 -7.08
N GLU A 539 -22.81 -4.43 -7.28
CA GLU A 539 -21.54 -4.48 -8.03
C GLU A 539 -20.41 -3.83 -7.22
N CYS A 540 -19.25 -4.49 -7.20
CA CYS A 540 -18.03 -3.93 -6.66
C CYS A 540 -17.52 -2.80 -7.56
N ALA A 541 -17.09 -1.66 -7.00
CA ALA A 541 -16.45 -0.59 -7.78
C ALA A 541 -15.25 -1.08 -8.61
N GLY A 542 -14.56 -2.13 -8.15
CA GLY A 542 -13.43 -2.75 -8.82
C GLY A 542 -13.79 -3.90 -9.76
N ASN A 543 -15.08 -4.20 -10.01
CA ASN A 543 -15.48 -5.22 -10.99
C ASN A 543 -14.87 -4.88 -12.35
N GLY A 544 -14.16 -5.84 -12.96
CA GLY A 544 -13.38 -5.66 -14.18
C GLY A 544 -12.02 -4.97 -14.02
N ARG A 545 -11.52 -4.75 -12.78
CA ARG A 545 -10.17 -4.19 -12.54
C ARG A 545 -9.08 -4.94 -13.31
N GLY A 546 -9.22 -6.25 -13.39
CA GLY A 546 -8.29 -7.12 -14.10
C GLY A 546 -8.16 -6.81 -15.59
N PHE A 547 -9.09 -6.07 -16.20
CA PHE A 547 -9.03 -5.75 -17.63
C PHE A 547 -8.29 -4.45 -17.95
N TYR A 548 -7.91 -3.65 -16.94
CA TYR A 548 -7.07 -2.49 -17.15
C TYR A 548 -5.67 -2.87 -17.63
N SER A 549 -5.16 -2.12 -18.60
CA SER A 549 -3.78 -2.19 -19.07
C SER A 549 -3.15 -0.79 -19.02
N PRO A 550 -2.07 -0.56 -18.24
CA PRO A 550 -1.47 -1.51 -17.30
C PRO A 550 -2.41 -1.87 -16.14
N LYS A 551 -2.16 -3.01 -15.48
CA LYS A 551 -2.94 -3.46 -14.32
C LYS A 551 -2.96 -2.40 -13.23
N ALA A 552 -4.13 -2.14 -12.66
CA ALA A 552 -4.28 -1.24 -11.53
C ALA A 552 -4.10 -2.00 -10.19
N PRO A 553 -3.60 -1.34 -9.13
CA PRO A 553 -3.43 -1.96 -7.82
C PRO A 553 -4.78 -2.40 -7.20
N GLY A 554 -4.72 -3.45 -6.37
CA GLY A 554 -5.87 -4.02 -5.65
C GLY A 554 -6.24 -5.42 -6.12
N VAL A 555 -7.34 -5.96 -5.57
CA VAL A 555 -7.86 -7.28 -5.94
C VAL A 555 -8.22 -7.31 -7.43
N GLN A 556 -7.65 -8.26 -8.18
CA GLN A 556 -7.80 -8.37 -9.63
C GLN A 556 -9.11 -9.07 -9.99
N TRP A 557 -10.22 -8.34 -9.89
CA TRP A 557 -11.54 -8.82 -10.28
C TRP A 557 -11.66 -8.93 -11.79
N GLU A 558 -12.28 -10.00 -12.26
CA GLU A 558 -12.80 -10.09 -13.63
C GLU A 558 -14.26 -9.60 -13.64
N ASN A 559 -15.16 -10.25 -14.37
CA ASN A 559 -16.55 -9.82 -14.50
C ASN A 559 -17.48 -10.35 -13.40
N GLY A 560 -16.96 -11.16 -12.47
CA GLY A 560 -17.74 -11.87 -11.45
C GLY A 560 -17.98 -11.13 -10.13
N ALA A 561 -17.54 -9.88 -10.01
CA ALA A 561 -17.72 -9.08 -8.78
C ALA A 561 -19.06 -8.31 -8.81
N VAL A 562 -20.11 -9.02 -9.21
CA VAL A 562 -21.49 -8.53 -9.35
C VAL A 562 -22.47 -9.67 -9.05
N GLY A 563 -23.66 -9.35 -8.56
CA GLY A 563 -24.74 -10.32 -8.38
C GLY A 563 -26.06 -9.65 -8.04
N THR A 564 -27.17 -10.32 -8.30
CA THR A 564 -28.51 -9.82 -8.03
C THR A 564 -29.20 -10.66 -6.96
N ALA A 565 -29.78 -10.03 -5.96
CA ALA A 565 -30.48 -10.72 -4.87
C ALA A 565 -31.76 -9.99 -4.46
N VAL A 566 -32.67 -10.74 -3.84
CA VAL A 566 -33.86 -10.18 -3.19
C VAL A 566 -33.51 -9.84 -1.75
N TRP A 567 -33.60 -8.58 -1.38
CA TRP A 567 -33.30 -8.08 -0.04
C TRP A 567 -34.58 -7.67 0.65
N LYS A 568 -34.69 -8.02 1.94
CA LYS A 568 -35.81 -7.60 2.78
C LYS A 568 -35.31 -7.03 4.10
N GLY A 569 -35.91 -5.93 4.53
CA GLY A 569 -35.48 -5.20 5.71
C GLY A 569 -36.25 -3.91 5.94
N VAL A 570 -35.75 -3.08 6.85
CA VAL A 570 -36.37 -1.83 7.27
C VAL A 570 -35.88 -0.67 6.42
N ARG A 571 -36.76 0.22 5.97
CA ARG A 571 -36.34 1.47 5.32
C ARG A 571 -35.47 2.28 6.27
N LEU A 572 -34.30 2.70 5.81
CA LEU A 572 -33.40 3.53 6.60
C LEU A 572 -34.09 4.85 6.99
N ALA A 573 -34.91 5.41 6.09
CA ALA A 573 -35.70 6.60 6.34
C ALA A 573 -36.60 6.47 7.59
N ASP A 574 -37.17 5.30 7.87
CA ASP A 574 -38.05 5.11 9.03
C ASP A 574 -37.26 5.07 10.34
N ILE A 575 -36.09 4.43 10.34
CA ILE A 575 -35.14 4.46 11.46
C ILE A 575 -34.69 5.91 11.73
N LEU A 576 -34.32 6.64 10.68
CA LEU A 576 -33.85 8.03 10.82
C LEU A 576 -34.96 8.96 11.31
N ARG A 577 -36.21 8.81 10.84
CA ARG A 577 -37.36 9.60 11.35
C ARG A 577 -37.57 9.40 12.85
N LEU A 578 -37.44 8.17 13.35
CA LEU A 578 -37.50 7.89 14.78
C LEU A 578 -36.36 8.60 15.54
N ALA A 579 -35.18 8.68 14.93
CA ALA A 579 -34.03 9.34 15.54
C ALA A 579 -34.14 10.88 15.56
N ARG A 580 -35.05 11.47 14.76
CA ARG A 580 -35.26 12.92 14.64
C ARG A 580 -33.96 13.67 14.28
N PRO A 581 -33.52 13.63 13.01
CA PRO A 581 -32.29 14.29 12.56
C PRO A 581 -32.38 15.79 12.79
N ARG A 582 -31.30 16.40 13.29
CA ARG A 582 -31.21 17.86 13.42
C ARG A 582 -31.14 18.52 12.04
N PRO A 583 -31.54 19.79 11.88
CA PRO A 583 -31.45 20.51 10.62
C PRO A 583 -30.02 20.59 10.03
N THR A 584 -29.01 20.49 10.88
CA THR A 584 -27.59 20.48 10.50
C THR A 584 -27.11 19.12 9.98
N ALA A 585 -27.86 18.04 10.19
CA ALA A 585 -27.48 16.70 9.73
C ALA A 585 -27.53 16.64 8.20
N SER A 586 -26.37 16.51 7.56
CA SER A 586 -26.24 16.45 6.10
C SER A 586 -25.77 15.09 5.60
N HIS A 587 -25.21 14.26 6.47
CA HIS A 587 -24.68 12.93 6.14
C HIS A 587 -25.04 11.87 7.19
N VAL A 588 -25.08 10.62 6.76
CA VAL A 588 -25.15 9.42 7.60
C VAL A 588 -23.86 8.63 7.42
N VAL A 589 -23.21 8.30 8.53
CA VAL A 589 -21.94 7.60 8.61
C VAL A 589 -22.19 6.20 9.19
N PRO A 590 -22.45 5.19 8.35
CA PRO A 590 -22.58 3.81 8.80
C PRO A 590 -21.23 3.22 9.20
N ASP A 591 -21.26 2.42 10.27
CA ASP A 591 -20.11 1.66 10.74
C ASP A 591 -20.47 0.18 10.98
N GLY A 592 -19.53 -0.67 10.62
CA GLY A 592 -19.65 -2.13 10.66
C GLY A 592 -18.85 -2.71 11.83
N ASN A 593 -19.14 -3.95 12.17
CA ASN A 593 -18.39 -4.68 13.21
C ASN A 593 -17.10 -5.33 12.66
N ASP A 594 -16.62 -4.93 11.49
CA ASP A 594 -15.34 -5.41 10.96
C ASP A 594 -14.16 -4.75 11.67
N THR A 595 -13.13 -5.53 11.96
CA THR A 595 -11.99 -5.05 12.74
C THR A 595 -10.76 -4.97 11.86
N PRO A 596 -10.10 -3.80 11.77
CA PRO A 596 -8.83 -3.70 11.07
C PRO A 596 -7.80 -4.68 11.66
N PRO A 597 -6.89 -5.23 10.84
CA PRO A 597 -5.92 -6.24 11.29
C PRO A 597 -4.90 -5.68 12.29
N THR A 598 -4.78 -4.36 12.36
CA THR A 598 -3.93 -3.64 13.32
C THR A 598 -4.69 -2.43 13.88
N PRO A 599 -4.44 -2.03 15.14
CA PRO A 599 -5.08 -0.85 15.73
C PRO A 599 -4.78 0.48 15.01
N GLN A 600 -3.70 0.54 14.23
CA GLN A 600 -3.32 1.73 13.45
C GLN A 600 -4.01 1.78 12.08
N ALA A 601 -4.52 0.64 11.61
CA ALA A 601 -5.27 0.63 10.37
C ALA A 601 -6.63 1.27 10.62
N PRO A 602 -7.05 2.20 9.74
CA PRO A 602 -8.29 2.94 9.92
C PRO A 602 -9.50 2.01 9.76
N ASP A 603 -10.57 2.27 10.50
CA ASP A 603 -11.84 1.56 10.33
C ASP A 603 -12.41 1.77 8.93
N PHE A 604 -13.15 0.77 8.43
CA PHE A 604 -13.79 0.84 7.12
C PHE A 604 -15.08 1.66 7.17
N ILE A 605 -14.93 2.98 7.22
CA ILE A 605 -16.06 3.90 7.31
C ILE A 605 -16.31 4.60 5.96
N ARG A 606 -17.57 4.57 5.53
CA ARG A 606 -18.10 5.36 4.40
C ARG A 606 -19.16 6.33 4.94
N SER A 607 -19.57 7.29 4.12
CA SER A 607 -20.69 8.16 4.45
C SER A 607 -21.57 8.43 3.25
N HIS A 608 -22.83 8.76 3.53
CA HIS A 608 -23.87 9.01 2.54
C HIS A 608 -24.50 10.36 2.81
N PRO A 609 -24.78 11.17 1.78
CA PRO A 609 -25.65 12.32 1.91
C PRO A 609 -27.00 11.90 2.51
N ILE A 610 -27.56 12.72 3.40
CA ILE A 610 -28.80 12.39 4.10
C ILE A 610 -29.97 12.16 3.14
N TRP A 611 -30.00 12.86 2.00
CA TRP A 611 -31.03 12.65 0.98
C TRP A 611 -31.02 11.20 0.45
N LYS A 612 -29.84 10.59 0.28
CA LYS A 612 -29.70 9.20 -0.18
C LYS A 612 -30.12 8.21 0.90
N ALA A 613 -29.82 8.53 2.16
CA ALA A 613 -30.23 7.73 3.30
C ALA A 613 -31.76 7.77 3.54
N MET A 614 -32.41 8.89 3.20
CA MET A 614 -33.85 9.10 3.31
C MET A 614 -34.66 8.58 2.11
N GLU A 615 -34.00 8.07 1.06
CA GLU A 615 -34.71 7.50 -0.09
C GLU A 615 -35.58 6.30 0.31
N PRO A 616 -36.72 6.08 -0.37
CA PRO A 616 -37.63 4.97 -0.08
C PRO A 616 -37.00 3.58 -0.21
N HIS A 617 -35.90 3.48 -0.96
CA HIS A 617 -35.27 2.21 -1.33
C HIS A 617 -34.06 1.84 -0.46
N THR A 618 -33.46 2.80 0.26
CA THR A 618 -32.32 2.54 1.14
C THR A 618 -32.80 1.82 2.39
N MET A 619 -32.16 0.70 2.75
CA MET A 619 -32.65 -0.18 3.82
C MET A 619 -31.54 -0.71 4.72
N VAL A 620 -31.91 -1.06 5.95
CA VAL A 620 -31.18 -2.02 6.78
C VAL A 620 -31.76 -3.40 6.51
N ALA A 621 -31.06 -4.20 5.71
CA ALA A 621 -31.49 -5.52 5.28
C ALA A 621 -31.23 -6.59 6.35
N LEU A 622 -32.24 -7.43 6.59
CA LEU A 622 -32.23 -8.54 7.55
C LEU A 622 -32.30 -9.91 6.85
N GLU A 623 -32.85 -9.94 5.63
CA GLU A 623 -32.94 -11.15 4.81
C GLU A 623 -32.32 -10.91 3.41
N MET A 624 -31.71 -11.97 2.88
CA MET A 624 -31.18 -12.10 1.52
C MET A 624 -31.73 -13.39 0.91
N ASN A 625 -32.40 -13.27 -0.24
CA ASN A 625 -33.04 -14.38 -0.96
C ASN A 625 -33.99 -15.22 -0.07
N GLY A 626 -34.79 -14.54 0.76
CA GLY A 626 -35.79 -15.16 1.64
C GLY A 626 -35.22 -15.91 2.85
N ARG A 627 -33.92 -15.75 3.15
CA ARG A 627 -33.26 -16.31 4.35
C ARG A 627 -32.57 -15.17 5.10
N PRO A 628 -32.29 -15.33 6.42
CA PRO A 628 -31.47 -14.37 7.15
C PRO A 628 -30.15 -14.07 6.41
N VAL A 629 -29.70 -12.81 6.43
CA VAL A 629 -28.46 -12.42 5.75
C VAL A 629 -27.31 -13.28 6.29
N PRO A 630 -26.58 -14.03 5.45
CA PRO A 630 -25.45 -14.83 5.91
C PRO A 630 -24.32 -13.96 6.45
N HIS A 631 -23.52 -14.50 7.37
CA HIS A 631 -22.41 -13.78 8.00
C HIS A 631 -21.47 -13.10 6.98
N LEU A 632 -20.97 -13.81 5.96
CA LEU A 632 -20.07 -13.23 4.95
C LEU A 632 -20.71 -12.09 4.14
N HIS A 633 -22.03 -12.07 4.07
CA HIS A 633 -22.83 -11.02 3.43
C HIS A 633 -23.27 -9.93 4.40
N GLY A 634 -22.81 -9.94 5.64
CA GLY A 634 -23.00 -8.87 6.62
C GLY A 634 -24.11 -9.11 7.63
N GLY A 635 -24.53 -10.35 7.85
CA GLY A 635 -25.53 -10.69 8.86
C GLY A 635 -25.09 -10.32 10.29
N PRO A 636 -26.04 -10.13 11.23
CA PRO A 636 -27.49 -10.32 11.07
C PRO A 636 -28.20 -9.14 10.39
N ALA A 637 -27.53 -8.00 10.21
CA ALA A 637 -28.08 -6.83 9.53
C ALA A 637 -27.00 -6.08 8.76
N ARG A 638 -27.34 -5.63 7.55
CA ARG A 638 -26.45 -4.82 6.71
C ARG A 638 -27.16 -3.60 6.16
N LEU A 639 -26.41 -2.54 5.88
CA LEU A 639 -26.90 -1.44 5.06
C LEU A 639 -26.92 -1.86 3.59
N ILE A 640 -28.00 -1.47 2.90
CA ILE A 640 -28.15 -1.56 1.45
C ILE A 640 -28.48 -0.16 0.92
N VAL A 641 -27.64 0.34 0.02
CA VAL A 641 -27.77 1.63 -0.68
C VAL A 641 -27.94 1.36 -2.18
N PRO A 642 -29.19 1.26 -2.67
CA PRO A 642 -29.46 0.87 -4.06
C PRO A 642 -28.88 1.80 -5.11
N GLY A 643 -28.42 1.21 -6.22
CA GLY A 643 -27.85 1.93 -7.37
C GLY A 643 -26.42 2.47 -7.16
N TRP A 644 -25.88 2.38 -5.94
CA TRP A 644 -24.51 2.79 -5.63
C TRP A 644 -23.56 1.60 -5.62
N ILE A 645 -22.26 1.88 -5.73
CA ILE A 645 -21.20 0.88 -5.62
C ILE A 645 -21.29 0.13 -4.29
N GLY A 646 -20.95 -1.16 -4.30
CA GLY A 646 -21.14 -2.04 -3.15
C GLY A 646 -20.43 -1.60 -1.86
N SER A 647 -19.38 -0.77 -1.94
CA SER A 647 -18.73 -0.21 -0.75
C SER A 647 -19.60 0.76 0.04
N ALA A 648 -20.66 1.31 -0.57
CA ALA A 648 -21.63 2.15 0.15
C ALA A 648 -22.57 1.33 1.04
N SER A 649 -22.64 0.02 0.87
CA SER A 649 -23.59 -0.86 1.57
C SER A 649 -22.86 -1.66 2.65
N ILE A 650 -22.67 -1.03 3.81
CA ILE A 650 -21.89 -1.54 4.95
C ILE A 650 -22.45 -2.85 5.49
N LYS A 651 -21.54 -3.79 5.80
CA LYS A 651 -21.85 -5.11 6.36
C LYS A 651 -21.69 -5.11 7.87
N TRP A 652 -22.34 -6.06 8.54
CA TRP A 652 -22.25 -6.21 10.00
C TRP A 652 -22.60 -4.88 10.70
N LEU A 653 -23.65 -4.22 10.23
CA LEU A 653 -23.95 -2.82 10.58
C LEU A 653 -24.29 -2.71 12.07
N ILE A 654 -23.52 -1.93 12.81
CA ILE A 654 -23.72 -1.73 14.26
C ILE A 654 -23.98 -0.28 14.64
N GLN A 655 -23.62 0.68 13.78
CA GLN A 655 -23.82 2.09 14.09
C GLN A 655 -24.16 2.93 12.86
N LEU A 656 -24.98 3.94 13.08
CA LEU A 656 -25.33 5.00 12.15
C LEU A 656 -25.15 6.35 12.85
N THR A 657 -24.07 7.06 12.53
CA THR A 657 -23.83 8.40 13.08
C THR A 657 -24.28 9.46 12.09
N LEU A 658 -25.20 10.34 12.51
CA LEU A 658 -25.57 11.50 11.71
C LEU A 658 -24.53 12.60 11.89
N ALA A 659 -24.04 13.14 10.78
CA ALA A 659 -22.99 14.14 10.76
C ALA A 659 -23.41 15.38 9.96
N ASP A 660 -22.75 16.50 10.23
CA ASP A 660 -22.97 17.77 9.53
C ASP A 660 -22.18 17.89 8.21
N LYS A 661 -21.26 16.96 7.95
CA LYS A 661 -20.44 16.90 6.73
C LYS A 661 -20.07 15.47 6.34
N GLU A 662 -19.50 15.31 5.14
CA GLU A 662 -18.91 14.06 4.66
C GLU A 662 -17.82 13.57 5.63
N TRP A 663 -17.75 12.26 5.85
CA TRP A 663 -16.74 11.66 6.71
C TRP A 663 -15.31 11.89 6.18
N ASP A 664 -14.42 12.35 7.05
CA ASP A 664 -13.02 12.67 6.74
C ASP A 664 -12.08 11.47 6.97
N GLY A 665 -12.53 10.29 6.55
CA GLY A 665 -11.79 9.03 6.68
C GLY A 665 -11.10 8.63 5.37
N PRO A 666 -10.04 7.79 5.43
CA PRO A 666 -9.27 7.38 4.24
C PRO A 666 -10.12 6.64 3.19
N PHE A 667 -11.15 5.89 3.62
CA PHE A 667 -12.06 5.20 2.70
C PHE A 667 -13.10 6.10 2.03
N MET A 668 -13.20 7.38 2.43
CA MET A 668 -13.96 8.43 1.75
C MET A 668 -13.05 9.40 0.98
N GLN A 669 -11.91 9.77 1.57
CA GLN A 669 -11.02 10.81 1.05
C GLN A 669 -9.92 10.29 0.11
N ARG A 670 -9.60 9.00 0.14
CA ARG A 670 -8.53 8.42 -0.70
C ARG A 670 -9.00 7.21 -1.51
N SER A 671 -9.62 6.22 -0.87
CA SER A 671 -10.17 5.04 -1.57
C SER A 671 -11.54 5.34 -2.17
N TYR A 672 -11.92 4.55 -3.18
CA TYR A 672 -13.20 4.72 -3.89
C TYR A 672 -13.41 6.13 -4.43
N ARG A 673 -12.34 6.74 -4.93
CA ARG A 673 -12.40 8.02 -5.64
C ARG A 673 -11.87 7.84 -7.05
N SER A 674 -12.49 8.53 -8.00
CA SER A 674 -12.05 8.56 -9.40
C SER A 674 -11.82 10.01 -9.82
N PRO A 675 -10.86 10.27 -10.71
CA PRO A 675 -10.68 11.58 -11.32
C PRO A 675 -11.95 12.03 -12.03
N ARG A 676 -12.24 13.34 -11.96
CA ARG A 676 -13.27 13.96 -12.79
C ARG A 676 -12.82 13.98 -14.25
N ALA A 677 -13.77 13.85 -15.18
CA ALA A 677 -13.46 13.84 -16.61
C ALA A 677 -13.03 15.24 -17.07
N GLU A 678 -13.71 16.27 -16.55
CA GLU A 678 -13.48 17.69 -16.79
C GLU A 678 -12.20 18.22 -16.13
N ASP A 679 -11.80 17.65 -14.99
CA ASP A 679 -10.59 18.03 -14.27
C ASP A 679 -9.96 16.81 -13.55
N PRO A 680 -9.01 16.12 -14.19
CA PRO A 680 -8.38 14.94 -13.61
C PRO A 680 -7.60 15.19 -12.31
N LYS A 681 -7.31 16.45 -11.95
CA LYS A 681 -6.64 16.78 -10.68
C LYS A 681 -7.60 16.69 -9.49
N HIS A 682 -8.90 16.87 -9.73
CA HIS A 682 -9.92 16.74 -8.71
C HIS A 682 -10.59 15.38 -8.79
N THR A 683 -10.71 14.74 -7.63
CA THR A 683 -11.37 13.43 -7.52
C THR A 683 -12.72 13.58 -6.82
N TYR A 684 -13.65 12.68 -7.11
CA TYR A 684 -14.94 12.59 -6.43
C TYR A 684 -15.13 11.19 -5.84
N SER A 685 -15.89 11.09 -4.75
CA SER A 685 -16.26 9.81 -4.15
C SER A 685 -17.19 9.05 -5.10
N LEU A 686 -16.86 7.80 -5.38
CA LEU A 686 -17.68 6.94 -6.21
C LEU A 686 -18.97 6.60 -5.48
N GLN A 687 -20.07 6.84 -6.20
CA GLN A 687 -21.44 6.67 -5.72
C GLN A 687 -22.18 5.75 -6.68
N SER A 688 -22.94 6.28 -7.63
CA SER A 688 -23.71 5.51 -8.63
C SER A 688 -22.85 4.48 -9.39
N LEU A 689 -23.42 3.30 -9.64
CA LEU A 689 -22.91 2.36 -10.64
C LEU A 689 -22.95 2.95 -12.05
N GLU A 690 -22.08 2.45 -12.91
CA GLU A 690 -22.07 2.75 -14.34
C GLU A 690 -23.15 1.96 -15.09
N CYS A 691 -23.56 2.48 -16.25
CA CYS A 691 -24.30 1.67 -17.23
C CYS A 691 -23.36 0.58 -17.78
N LYS A 692 -23.78 -0.68 -17.70
CA LYS A 692 -22.97 -1.84 -18.07
C LYS A 692 -23.84 -3.00 -18.57
N SER A 693 -23.33 -3.75 -19.52
CA SER A 693 -23.89 -5.02 -19.99
C SER A 693 -22.79 -6.05 -20.19
N LEU A 694 -23.18 -7.32 -20.04
CA LEU A 694 -22.32 -8.47 -20.23
C LEU A 694 -23.09 -9.55 -21.01
N ILE A 695 -22.38 -10.21 -21.93
CA ILE A 695 -22.88 -11.35 -22.71
C ILE A 695 -22.66 -12.61 -21.86
N MET A 696 -23.74 -13.29 -21.48
CA MET A 696 -23.68 -14.52 -20.68
C MET A 696 -23.73 -15.78 -21.54
N SER A 697 -24.32 -15.68 -22.74
CA SER A 697 -24.38 -16.77 -23.69
C SER A 697 -24.37 -16.21 -25.12
N PRO A 698 -23.53 -16.73 -26.02
CA PRO A 698 -22.42 -17.65 -25.75
C PRO A 698 -21.30 -16.99 -24.92
N LEU A 699 -20.49 -17.81 -24.24
CA LEU A 699 -19.28 -17.35 -23.53
C LEU A 699 -18.12 -17.11 -24.51
N ASP A 700 -17.13 -16.33 -24.10
CA ASP A 700 -15.91 -16.14 -24.87
C ASP A 700 -15.17 -17.47 -25.13
N GLY A 701 -14.77 -17.69 -26.38
CA GLY A 701 -14.16 -18.93 -26.84
C GLY A 701 -15.12 -20.10 -27.05
N ALA A 702 -16.44 -19.90 -26.92
CA ALA A 702 -17.42 -20.97 -27.13
C ALA A 702 -17.39 -21.49 -28.58
N LYS A 703 -17.63 -22.79 -28.71
CA LYS A 703 -17.89 -23.47 -29.99
C LYS A 703 -19.35 -23.84 -30.08
N ILE A 704 -20.06 -23.36 -31.09
CA ILE A 704 -21.51 -23.58 -31.26
C ILE A 704 -21.83 -24.04 -32.68
N ALA A 705 -22.99 -24.63 -32.89
CA ALA A 705 -23.44 -25.04 -34.22
C ALA A 705 -24.00 -23.86 -35.02
N ALA A 706 -23.81 -23.87 -36.34
CA ALA A 706 -24.50 -22.97 -37.25
C ALA A 706 -26.04 -23.11 -37.17
N GLY A 707 -26.75 -22.06 -37.57
CA GLY A 707 -28.21 -22.01 -37.58
C GLY A 707 -28.79 -21.13 -36.47
N ALA A 708 -30.00 -21.45 -36.01
CA ALA A 708 -30.72 -20.63 -35.03
C ALA A 708 -30.05 -20.72 -33.64
N GLN A 709 -29.44 -19.62 -33.22
CA GLN A 709 -28.81 -19.43 -31.91
C GLN A 709 -29.42 -18.22 -31.20
N ALA A 710 -29.09 -18.04 -29.92
CA ALA A 710 -29.47 -16.86 -29.16
C ALA A 710 -28.25 -16.27 -28.46
N ILE A 711 -28.15 -14.94 -28.52
CA ILE A 711 -27.19 -14.16 -27.73
C ILE A 711 -27.98 -13.55 -26.57
N ALA A 712 -27.55 -13.80 -25.34
CA ALA A 712 -28.27 -13.38 -24.15
C ALA A 712 -27.31 -12.86 -23.08
N GLY A 713 -27.82 -11.98 -22.23
CA GLY A 713 -27.06 -11.46 -21.12
C GLY A 713 -27.86 -10.56 -20.20
N TYR A 714 -27.13 -9.81 -19.39
CA TYR A 714 -27.69 -8.86 -18.45
C TYR A 714 -27.13 -7.47 -18.67
N ALA A 715 -27.93 -6.45 -18.37
CA ALA A 715 -27.54 -5.06 -18.35
C ALA A 715 -28.05 -4.38 -17.08
N TRP A 716 -27.30 -3.46 -16.50
CA TRP A 716 -27.72 -2.68 -15.34
C TRP A 716 -27.18 -1.26 -15.40
N ALA A 717 -27.77 -0.41 -14.58
CA ALA A 717 -27.33 0.97 -14.37
C ALA A 717 -27.55 1.34 -12.91
N GLY A 718 -26.77 2.30 -12.41
CA GLY A 718 -26.89 2.80 -11.03
C GLY A 718 -28.15 3.62 -10.81
N GLU A 719 -28.04 4.94 -10.80
CA GLU A 719 -29.22 5.83 -10.63
C GLU A 719 -30.15 5.90 -11.86
N GLY A 720 -29.71 5.38 -13.00
CA GLY A 720 -30.51 5.26 -14.21
C GLY A 720 -31.20 3.89 -14.32
N SER A 721 -32.02 3.72 -15.35
CA SER A 721 -32.60 2.43 -15.74
C SER A 721 -32.18 2.06 -17.15
N VAL A 722 -31.94 0.78 -17.43
CA VAL A 722 -31.57 0.32 -18.78
C VAL A 722 -32.73 0.53 -19.76
N THR A 723 -32.48 1.32 -20.80
CA THR A 723 -33.46 1.66 -21.85
C THR A 723 -33.24 0.85 -23.12
N GLY A 724 -32.03 0.34 -23.37
CA GLY A 724 -31.73 -0.48 -24.53
C GLY A 724 -30.40 -1.23 -24.41
N VAL A 725 -30.28 -2.31 -25.18
CA VAL A 725 -29.02 -3.01 -25.41
C VAL A 725 -28.89 -3.23 -26.91
N ASP A 726 -27.77 -2.78 -27.47
CA ASP A 726 -27.43 -2.99 -28.87
C ASP A 726 -26.42 -4.13 -28.98
N ILE A 727 -26.59 -4.97 -30.01
CA ILE A 727 -25.69 -6.07 -30.36
C ILE A 727 -25.02 -5.76 -31.71
N SER A 728 -23.71 -6.00 -31.77
CA SER A 728 -22.94 -5.98 -33.00
C SER A 728 -22.35 -7.35 -33.27
N LEU A 729 -22.41 -7.78 -34.53
CA LEU A 729 -21.86 -9.05 -35.01
C LEU A 729 -20.64 -8.85 -35.93
N ASP A 730 -20.23 -7.60 -36.18
CA ASP A 730 -19.21 -7.23 -37.15
C ASP A 730 -18.06 -6.40 -36.54
N GLY A 731 -17.84 -6.57 -35.24
CA GLY A 731 -16.79 -5.86 -34.49
C GLY A 731 -17.12 -4.39 -34.23
N GLY A 732 -18.40 -4.05 -34.10
CA GLY A 732 -18.87 -2.73 -33.68
C GLY A 732 -19.19 -1.77 -34.83
N LYS A 733 -19.24 -2.22 -36.08
CA LYS A 733 -19.53 -1.37 -37.24
C LYS A 733 -21.03 -1.12 -37.39
N THR A 734 -21.84 -2.16 -37.23
CA THR A 734 -23.31 -2.08 -37.21
C THR A 734 -23.86 -2.61 -35.89
N TRP A 735 -25.00 -2.05 -35.48
CA TRP A 735 -25.63 -2.29 -34.19
C TRP A 735 -27.13 -2.53 -34.39
N THR A 736 -27.65 -3.59 -33.77
CA THR A 736 -29.08 -3.94 -33.81
C THR A 736 -29.60 -4.10 -32.38
N ALA A 737 -30.79 -3.58 -32.11
CA ALA A 737 -31.38 -3.64 -30.78
C ALA A 737 -31.73 -5.10 -30.37
N ALA A 738 -31.38 -5.46 -29.15
CA ALA A 738 -31.84 -6.68 -28.48
C ALA A 738 -33.19 -6.44 -27.78
N ALA A 739 -33.93 -7.53 -27.58
CA ALA A 739 -35.15 -7.50 -26.78
C ALA A 739 -34.80 -7.47 -25.29
N LEU A 740 -35.37 -6.51 -24.55
CA LEU A 740 -35.27 -6.47 -23.10
C LEU A 740 -36.37 -7.34 -22.49
N MET A 741 -35.99 -8.31 -21.66
CA MET A 741 -36.88 -9.32 -21.12
C MET A 741 -37.45 -8.89 -19.77
N GLY A 742 -38.69 -9.31 -19.50
CA GLY A 742 -39.37 -9.08 -18.22
C GLY A 742 -39.65 -7.60 -17.89
N PRO A 743 -40.28 -7.36 -16.72
CA PRO A 743 -40.52 -6.01 -16.24
C PRO A 743 -39.22 -5.32 -15.82
N ALA A 744 -39.13 -4.00 -16.03
CA ALA A 744 -38.02 -3.22 -15.51
C ALA A 744 -38.14 -3.08 -13.99
N MET A 745 -37.18 -3.65 -13.27
CA MET A 745 -37.05 -3.48 -11.82
C MET A 745 -35.97 -2.44 -11.54
N ARG A 746 -36.33 -1.35 -10.86
CA ARG A 746 -35.38 -0.28 -10.52
C ARG A 746 -34.23 -0.89 -9.68
N TYR A 747 -32.99 -0.59 -10.08
CA TYR A 747 -31.74 -1.08 -9.48
C TYR A 747 -31.42 -2.58 -9.63
N ALA A 748 -32.26 -3.38 -10.29
CA ALA A 748 -31.91 -4.73 -10.69
C ALA A 748 -31.44 -4.76 -12.15
N TRP A 749 -30.60 -5.73 -12.47
CA TRP A 749 -30.20 -5.99 -13.83
C TRP A 749 -31.41 -6.43 -14.65
N ARG A 750 -31.35 -6.16 -15.95
CA ARG A 750 -32.37 -6.48 -16.93
C ARG A 750 -31.78 -7.48 -17.90
N ARG A 751 -32.42 -8.64 -17.98
CA ARG A 751 -32.08 -9.65 -18.97
C ARG A 751 -32.41 -9.13 -20.37
N TRP A 752 -31.57 -9.47 -21.33
CA TRP A 752 -31.78 -9.15 -22.74
C TRP A 752 -31.44 -10.35 -23.60
N GLU A 753 -32.11 -10.45 -24.76
CA GLU A 753 -31.95 -11.54 -25.71
C GLU A 753 -31.97 -11.03 -27.15
N PHE A 754 -31.18 -11.65 -28.00
CA PHE A 754 -31.06 -11.34 -29.40
C PHE A 754 -31.05 -12.64 -30.22
N PRO A 755 -32.04 -12.89 -31.09
CA PRO A 755 -32.05 -14.06 -31.96
C PRO A 755 -30.95 -13.91 -33.02
N TRP A 756 -30.13 -14.95 -33.17
CA TRP A 756 -28.96 -14.92 -34.04
C TRP A 756 -28.95 -16.10 -35.01
N PRO A 757 -29.19 -15.87 -36.31
CA PRO A 757 -28.95 -16.88 -37.34
C PRO A 757 -27.44 -16.99 -37.58
N ALA A 758 -26.77 -17.80 -36.77
CA ALA A 758 -25.31 -17.94 -36.77
C ALA A 758 -24.82 -18.65 -38.05
N ALA A 759 -24.08 -17.92 -38.88
CA ALA A 759 -23.37 -18.50 -40.02
C ALA A 759 -22.06 -19.15 -39.55
N ALA A 760 -21.58 -20.19 -40.25
CA ALA A 760 -20.30 -20.81 -39.94
C ALA A 760 -19.13 -19.80 -40.00
N GLY A 761 -18.14 -19.99 -39.14
CA GLY A 761 -16.95 -19.13 -39.04
C GLY A 761 -16.76 -18.52 -37.64
N THR A 762 -15.70 -17.73 -37.50
CA THR A 762 -15.41 -16.99 -36.26
C THR A 762 -16.15 -15.66 -36.26
N HIS A 763 -16.89 -15.37 -35.18
CA HIS A 763 -17.60 -14.12 -34.97
C HIS A 763 -17.08 -13.40 -33.73
N VAL A 764 -17.07 -12.06 -33.79
CA VAL A 764 -16.84 -11.20 -32.62
C VAL A 764 -18.14 -10.48 -32.31
N ILE A 765 -18.77 -10.90 -31.22
CA ILE A 765 -20.06 -10.38 -30.77
C ILE A 765 -19.79 -9.31 -29.72
N MET A 766 -20.42 -8.15 -29.85
CA MET A 766 -20.30 -7.07 -28.88
C MET A 766 -21.68 -6.67 -28.34
N ALA A 767 -21.75 -6.31 -27.06
CA ALA A 767 -22.98 -5.82 -26.42
C ALA A 767 -22.75 -4.47 -25.72
N ARG A 768 -23.65 -3.51 -25.97
CA ARG A 768 -23.58 -2.15 -25.45
C ARG A 768 -24.93 -1.71 -24.89
N ALA A 769 -24.98 -1.41 -23.59
CA ALA A 769 -26.18 -0.86 -22.96
C ALA A 769 -26.25 0.67 -23.04
N THR A 770 -27.49 1.15 -23.06
CA THR A 770 -27.89 2.55 -22.91
C THR A 770 -28.86 2.67 -21.73
N ASP A 771 -28.74 3.74 -20.94
CA ASP A 771 -29.64 4.01 -19.82
C ASP A 771 -30.50 5.27 -19.98
N SER A 772 -31.42 5.46 -19.04
CA SER A 772 -32.38 6.57 -18.99
C SER A 772 -31.74 7.95 -18.74
N LEU A 773 -30.46 8.00 -18.39
CA LEU A 773 -29.68 9.25 -18.26
C LEU A 773 -28.89 9.55 -19.54
N GLY A 774 -29.10 8.77 -20.61
CA GLY A 774 -28.40 8.91 -21.89
C GLY A 774 -26.97 8.38 -21.85
N ARG A 775 -26.57 7.64 -20.81
CA ARG A 775 -25.22 7.06 -20.71
C ARG A 775 -25.16 5.78 -21.54
N VAL A 776 -24.13 5.69 -22.37
CA VAL A 776 -23.85 4.55 -23.24
C VAL A 776 -22.50 3.95 -22.86
N GLN A 777 -22.38 2.62 -22.85
CA GLN A 777 -21.09 1.98 -22.59
C GLN A 777 -20.02 2.39 -23.63
N PRO A 778 -18.80 2.75 -23.19
CA PRO A 778 -17.76 3.20 -24.10
C PRO A 778 -17.00 2.03 -24.73
N GLY A 779 -16.50 2.21 -25.95
CA GLY A 779 -15.66 1.20 -26.62
C GLY A 779 -14.25 1.05 -26.02
N SER A 780 -13.80 2.03 -25.25
CA SER A 780 -12.56 1.98 -24.48
C SER A 780 -12.69 2.85 -23.24
N LYS A 781 -11.81 2.66 -22.25
CA LYS A 781 -11.83 3.47 -21.02
C LYS A 781 -10.45 4.02 -20.73
N SER A 782 -10.40 5.31 -20.36
CA SER A 782 -9.17 5.92 -19.87
C SER A 782 -8.72 5.23 -18.59
N ARG A 783 -7.41 5.25 -18.33
CA ARG A 783 -6.84 4.63 -17.15
C ARG A 783 -7.40 5.29 -15.88
N ASP A 784 -8.04 4.49 -15.03
CA ASP A 784 -8.33 4.86 -13.65
C ASP A 784 -7.17 4.37 -12.77
N PRO A 785 -6.51 5.24 -11.98
CA PRO A 785 -5.36 4.85 -11.16
C PRO A 785 -5.65 3.72 -10.15
N GLN A 786 -6.90 3.57 -9.71
CA GLN A 786 -7.35 2.53 -8.79
C GLN A 786 -8.12 1.39 -9.49
N GLY A 787 -8.26 1.49 -10.81
CA GLY A 787 -8.92 0.48 -11.66
C GLY A 787 -10.40 0.30 -11.34
N TYR A 788 -11.11 1.38 -11.04
CA TYR A 788 -12.55 1.34 -10.79
C TYR A 788 -13.38 1.57 -12.05
N ARG A 789 -14.68 1.21 -11.98
CA ARG A 789 -15.72 1.55 -12.96
C ARG A 789 -15.52 0.88 -14.32
N TRP A 790 -14.94 -0.32 -14.42
CA TRP A 790 -14.80 -0.96 -15.72
C TRP A 790 -16.18 -1.28 -16.32
N ASN A 791 -16.54 -0.58 -17.40
CA ASN A 791 -17.81 -0.71 -18.12
C ASN A 791 -17.63 -0.69 -19.64
N VAL A 792 -16.42 -1.00 -20.13
CA VAL A 792 -16.15 -1.11 -21.57
C VAL A 792 -17.11 -2.11 -22.21
N ILE A 793 -17.52 -1.85 -23.45
CA ILE A 793 -18.35 -2.76 -24.26
C ILE A 793 -17.78 -4.18 -24.18
N HIS A 794 -18.62 -5.13 -23.77
CA HIS A 794 -18.21 -6.53 -23.65
C HIS A 794 -18.18 -7.15 -25.04
N ALA A 795 -17.06 -7.77 -25.38
CA ALA A 795 -16.87 -8.48 -26.63
C ALA A 795 -16.52 -9.95 -26.34
N VAL A 796 -17.16 -10.86 -27.08
CA VAL A 796 -16.85 -12.30 -27.02
C VAL A 796 -16.54 -12.80 -28.43
N ARG A 797 -15.53 -13.65 -28.54
CA ARG A 797 -15.18 -14.36 -29.75
C ARG A 797 -15.77 -15.76 -29.70
N VAL A 798 -16.48 -16.14 -30.76
CA VAL A 798 -17.20 -17.43 -30.83
C VAL A 798 -16.87 -18.10 -32.16
N ASP A 799 -16.62 -19.40 -32.13
CA ASP A 799 -16.42 -20.21 -33.33
C ASP A 799 -17.69 -21.00 -33.65
N VAL A 800 -18.29 -20.74 -34.80
CA VAL A 800 -19.52 -21.39 -35.29
C VAL A 800 -19.13 -22.47 -36.30
N ALA A 801 -19.48 -23.73 -35.99
CA ALA A 801 -19.16 -24.91 -36.79
C ALA A 801 -20.23 -25.19 -37.86
#